data_AF-A0A949AQR8-F1
#
_entry.id   AF-A0A949AQR8-F1
#
_cell.length_a   1.000
_cell.length_b   1.000
_cell.length_c   1.000
_cell.angle_alpha   90.00
_cell.angle_beta   90.00
_cell.angle_gamma   90.00
#
_symmetry.space_group_name_H-M   'P 1'
#
loop_
_entity.id
_entity.type
_entity.pdbx_description
1 polymer ?
#
loop_
_entity_poly.entity_id
_entity_poly.type
_entity_poly.pdbx_seq_one_letter_code
_entity_poly.pdbx_strand_id
1 'polypeptide(L)'
;MKKILKNLQHQIKILNSLYYLVFFAFLIDLSIIAIINLNFSNAIFLKGIFLSILAVVKISFYGGFYGILVEIASEQEIFLTFRRFKQNVKDGWLFYIILSAFICILYLILITNIPNSNITLLLFFSYFDIVFCLGLAYLIISKKYSFSRGDRMSFDPKFFFSTIFIYVVKIVLVHMLESSNDGSVIIDKLIALMAQYFHFLLFVNISMQFIKHCSSDIEERQRPEIYLITPVVSGVLEPIINLILGNLLNFFYPPVFLILRGLTPKKYIIREFYNRFWNDRYYKSNKLVVITCYTFNSYEAYSIAKGFKEKGSTVVIGGFHVSFLPDEALEYCDSVVIGEAVGAWEEVINDYEKGTMKKKYYSLGPLDDPESVQKELMSASPEIASKLIETTRGCKFDCEFCAGPMMCGRQIRKKPVKDILAIIKKVRHQCKHFCFLDANIYADPKYFIELFEEIKKLKIKWIASCSIDIATNVKALTLAKESGCKILRFGYEITDQSVEIKQGGKFSLANKYSVLTKKVRDKGIHVTAFLIFGHDSDNFKSFLDLIRFSLVNPFFTRSVCILTPYPGTRLYYRKLAEDKIRNLNWMDYNASKFVLKHDKLNEPLYEVIIPIIFNLIFFRPLTYAFLFALFYALGVGIFSMLK
;
A
#
# COMPACT_ATOMS: atom_id res chain seq x y z
N MET A 1 -33.82 -10.14 20.83
CA MET A 1 -32.43 -10.64 20.90
C MET A 1 -31.87 -11.10 19.56
N LYS A 2 -32.10 -12.35 19.06
CA LYS A 2 -31.43 -12.91 17.85
C LYS A 2 -31.35 -11.97 16.62
N LYS A 3 -32.43 -11.26 16.25
CA LYS A 3 -32.44 -10.29 15.13
C LYS A 3 -31.54 -9.06 15.35
N ILE A 4 -31.31 -8.64 16.61
CA ILE A 4 -30.40 -7.53 16.97
C ILE A 4 -28.95 -8.00 16.86
N LEU A 5 -28.63 -9.19 17.38
CA LEU A 5 -27.29 -9.79 17.25
C LEU A 5 -26.88 -9.94 15.78
N LYS A 6 -27.80 -10.33 14.89
CA LYS A 6 -27.54 -10.40 13.44
C LYS A 6 -27.26 -9.02 12.80
N ASN A 7 -27.81 -7.93 13.35
CA ASN A 7 -27.51 -6.57 12.91
C ASN A 7 -26.11 -6.12 13.40
N LEU A 8 -25.83 -6.35 14.69
CA LEU A 8 -24.53 -6.07 15.31
C LEU A 8 -23.38 -6.83 14.64
N GLN A 9 -23.60 -8.06 14.18
CA GLN A 9 -22.60 -8.87 13.46
C GLN A 9 -22.00 -8.15 12.23
N HIS A 10 -22.79 -7.36 11.49
CA HIS A 10 -22.28 -6.60 10.35
C HIS A 10 -21.39 -5.42 10.80
N GLN A 11 -21.84 -4.69 11.83
CA GLN A 11 -21.12 -3.55 12.40
C GLN A 11 -19.80 -3.99 13.07
N ILE A 12 -19.80 -5.14 13.74
CA ILE A 12 -18.61 -5.79 14.29
C ILE A 12 -17.66 -6.22 13.15
N LYS A 13 -18.15 -6.75 12.03
CA LYS A 13 -17.30 -7.02 10.84
C LYS A 13 -16.66 -5.74 10.28
N ILE A 14 -17.39 -4.62 10.22
CA ILE A 14 -16.83 -3.31 9.84
C ILE A 14 -15.72 -2.91 10.81
N LEU A 15 -15.99 -2.91 12.13
CA LEU A 15 -15.03 -2.41 13.12
C LEU A 15 -13.80 -3.31 13.26
N ASN A 16 -13.96 -4.64 13.15
CA ASN A 16 -12.84 -5.59 13.10
C ASN A 16 -11.91 -5.33 11.90
N SER A 17 -12.45 -4.95 10.73
CA SER A 17 -11.61 -4.56 9.58
C SER A 17 -10.77 -3.29 9.81
N LEU A 18 -11.04 -2.57 10.91
CA LEU A 18 -10.40 -1.34 11.33
C LEU A 18 -9.77 -1.47 12.73
N TYR A 19 -9.62 -2.69 13.27
CA TYR A 19 -9.16 -2.93 14.65
C TYR A 19 -7.83 -2.23 14.98
N TYR A 20 -6.88 -2.19 14.03
CA TYR A 20 -5.62 -1.48 14.20
C TYR A 20 -5.78 0.03 14.44
N LEU A 21 -6.83 0.68 13.92
CA LEU A 21 -7.13 2.08 14.18
C LEU A 21 -7.77 2.29 15.55
N VAL A 22 -8.59 1.34 16.02
CA VAL A 22 -9.12 1.33 17.40
C VAL A 22 -7.97 1.17 18.40
N PHE A 23 -7.07 0.22 18.14
CA PHE A 23 -5.88 -0.02 18.97
C PHE A 23 -4.92 1.17 18.96
N PHE A 24 -4.74 1.85 17.81
CA PHE A 24 -3.92 3.06 17.72
C PHE A 24 -4.54 4.25 18.47
N ALA A 25 -5.87 4.40 18.46
CA ALA A 25 -6.56 5.38 19.31
C ALA A 25 -6.27 5.12 20.80
N PHE A 26 -6.45 3.87 21.24
CA PHE A 26 -6.12 3.43 22.60
C PHE A 26 -4.65 3.71 22.97
N LEU A 27 -3.69 3.46 22.07
CA LEU A 27 -2.28 3.78 22.31
C LEU A 27 -2.00 5.29 22.42
N ILE A 28 -2.67 6.14 21.65
CA ILE A 28 -2.58 7.61 21.81
C ILE A 28 -3.07 8.02 23.20
N ASP A 29 -4.21 7.49 23.63
CA ASP A 29 -4.83 7.85 24.90
C ASP A 29 -4.02 7.33 26.11
N LEU A 30 -3.51 6.09 26.04
CA LEU A 30 -2.55 5.55 26.99
C LEU A 30 -1.27 6.40 27.06
N SER A 31 -0.76 6.88 25.93
CA SER A 31 0.43 7.74 25.88
C SER A 31 0.20 9.12 26.53
N ILE A 32 -1.00 9.70 26.36
CA ILE A 32 -1.38 10.94 27.02
C ILE A 32 -1.43 10.74 28.54
N ILE A 33 -2.11 9.68 29.01
CA ILE A 33 -2.21 9.34 30.44
C ILE A 33 -0.83 9.10 31.05
N ALA A 34 0.03 8.33 30.37
CA ALA A 34 1.39 8.07 30.82
C ALA A 34 2.20 9.38 31.00
N ILE A 35 2.13 10.32 30.05
CA ILE A 35 2.83 11.60 30.16
C ILE A 35 2.22 12.51 31.23
N ILE A 36 0.90 12.48 31.44
CA ILE A 36 0.25 13.18 32.57
C ILE A 36 0.77 12.63 33.91
N ASN A 37 0.96 11.32 34.04
CA ASN A 37 1.39 10.68 35.29
C ASN A 37 2.91 10.71 35.53
N LEU A 38 3.73 11.20 34.59
CA LEU A 38 5.16 11.38 34.80
C LEU A 38 5.47 12.57 35.72
N ASN A 39 6.05 12.28 36.89
CA ASN A 39 6.56 13.26 37.85
C ASN A 39 7.93 13.82 37.42
N PHE A 40 7.90 14.71 36.43
CA PHE A 40 9.06 15.55 36.09
C PHE A 40 9.14 16.76 37.03
N SER A 41 9.91 16.62 38.12
CA SER A 41 10.14 17.68 39.10
C SER A 41 10.68 19.00 38.51
N ASN A 42 11.46 18.93 37.42
CA ASN A 42 12.08 20.09 36.76
C ASN A 42 11.74 20.24 35.26
N ALA A 43 10.74 19.54 34.69
CA ALA A 43 10.49 19.54 33.24
C ALA A 43 9.03 19.76 32.82
N ILE A 44 8.29 20.62 33.55
CA ILE A 44 6.91 21.03 33.23
C ILE A 44 6.77 21.53 31.79
N PHE A 45 7.73 22.32 31.30
CA PHE A 45 7.76 22.82 29.92
C PHE A 45 7.83 21.68 28.87
N LEU A 46 8.67 20.68 29.12
CA LEU A 46 8.82 19.52 28.24
C LEU A 46 7.54 18.68 28.20
N LYS A 47 6.92 18.46 29.37
CA LYS A 47 5.61 17.81 29.54
C LYS A 47 4.51 18.55 28.76
N GLY A 48 4.50 19.88 28.82
CA GLY A 48 3.60 20.72 28.03
C GLY A 48 3.78 20.58 26.51
N ILE A 49 5.02 20.52 26.01
CA ILE A 49 5.32 20.28 24.59
C ILE A 49 4.80 18.91 24.14
N PHE A 50 5.12 17.84 24.87
CA PHE A 50 4.67 16.49 24.51
C PHE A 50 3.14 16.35 24.53
N LEU A 51 2.46 16.91 25.54
CA LEU A 51 1.00 16.91 25.59
C LEU A 51 0.37 17.72 24.45
N SER A 52 0.98 18.86 24.07
CA SER A 52 0.53 19.66 22.92
C SER A 52 0.65 18.88 21.60
N ILE A 53 1.77 18.18 21.39
CA ILE A 53 1.98 17.33 20.21
C ILE A 53 0.97 16.18 20.20
N LEU A 54 0.80 15.46 21.32
CA LEU A 54 -0.17 14.35 21.41
C LEU A 54 -1.62 14.82 21.23
N ALA A 55 -1.98 16.02 21.71
CA ALA A 55 -3.31 16.59 21.48
C ALA A 55 -3.57 16.86 19.99
N VAL A 56 -2.61 17.45 19.26
CA VAL A 56 -2.71 17.67 17.81
C VAL A 56 -2.77 16.34 17.05
N VAL A 57 -1.98 15.34 17.45
CA VAL A 57 -2.04 13.99 16.88
C VAL A 57 -3.40 13.34 17.14
N LYS A 58 -3.93 13.41 18.38
CA LYS A 58 -5.24 12.88 18.76
C LYS A 58 -6.36 13.51 17.93
N ILE A 59 -6.46 14.84 17.93
CA ILE A 59 -7.48 15.60 17.17
C ILE A 59 -7.42 15.24 15.68
N SER A 60 -6.21 15.20 15.10
CA SER A 60 -6.02 14.84 13.69
C SER A 60 -6.46 13.40 13.41
N PHE A 61 -6.05 12.46 14.26
CA PHE A 61 -6.36 11.04 14.07
C PHE A 61 -7.85 10.75 14.20
N TYR A 62 -8.48 11.21 15.28
CA TYR A 62 -9.90 11.01 15.52
C TYR A 62 -10.78 11.69 14.46
N GLY A 63 -10.47 12.93 14.06
CA GLY A 63 -11.19 13.63 13.00
C GLY A 63 -11.15 12.88 11.66
N GLY A 64 -10.02 12.27 11.32
CA GLY A 64 -9.91 11.38 10.16
C GLY A 64 -10.67 10.06 10.34
N PHE A 65 -10.56 9.43 11.52
CA PHE A 65 -11.11 8.09 11.78
C PHE A 65 -12.65 8.07 11.79
N TYR A 66 -13.32 9.02 12.44
CA TYR A 66 -14.79 9.12 12.37
C TYR A 66 -15.28 9.36 10.93
N GLY A 67 -14.55 10.16 10.14
CA GLY A 67 -14.86 10.38 8.73
C GLY A 67 -14.79 9.13 7.85
N ILE A 68 -13.88 8.19 8.19
CA ILE A 68 -13.76 6.86 7.57
C ILE A 68 -14.89 5.94 8.02
N LEU A 69 -15.22 5.93 9.32
CA LEU A 69 -16.28 5.06 9.87
C LEU A 69 -17.63 5.35 9.22
N VAL A 70 -17.93 6.63 8.93
CA VAL A 70 -19.10 7.03 8.12
C VAL A 70 -18.99 6.56 6.66
N GLU A 71 -17.83 6.67 6.04
CA GLU A 71 -17.59 6.32 4.63
C GLU A 71 -17.67 4.81 4.33
N ILE A 72 -17.29 3.98 5.30
CA ILE A 72 -17.44 2.52 5.21
C ILE A 72 -18.86 2.10 5.61
N ALA A 73 -19.53 2.84 6.50
CA ALA A 73 -20.93 2.63 6.85
C ALA A 73 -21.91 3.00 5.71
N SER A 74 -21.51 3.88 4.78
CA SER A 74 -22.34 4.26 3.62
C SER A 74 -22.15 3.37 2.39
N GLU A 75 -21.33 2.30 2.50
CA GLU A 75 -20.88 1.42 1.41
C GLU A 75 -20.18 2.12 0.21
N GLN A 76 -20.10 3.46 0.18
CA GLN A 76 -19.49 4.23 -0.91
C GLN A 76 -17.97 4.05 -1.00
N GLU A 77 -17.28 4.21 0.13
CA GLU A 77 -15.82 4.21 0.22
C GLU A 77 -15.38 3.02 1.07
N ILE A 78 -15.11 1.91 0.39
CA ILE A 78 -14.75 0.63 1.02
C ILE A 78 -13.32 0.66 1.64
N PHE A 79 -12.58 1.78 1.51
CA PHE A 79 -11.12 1.83 1.64
C PHE A 79 -10.58 2.81 2.68
N LEU A 80 -9.36 2.50 3.12
CA LEU A 80 -8.43 3.45 3.73
C LEU A 80 -7.40 3.89 2.68
N THR A 81 -7.44 5.14 2.24
CA THR A 81 -6.28 5.79 1.60
C THR A 81 -5.82 6.96 2.44
N PHE A 82 -4.51 7.21 2.55
CA PHE A 82 -4.04 8.36 3.35
C PHE A 82 -4.58 9.68 2.79
N ARG A 83 -4.79 9.79 1.47
CA ARG A 83 -5.44 10.96 0.86
C ARG A 83 -6.86 11.15 1.38
N ARG A 84 -7.67 10.09 1.46
CA ARG A 84 -9.03 10.15 2.00
C ARG A 84 -9.02 10.41 3.51
N PHE A 85 -8.12 9.78 4.26
CA PHE A 85 -7.90 10.07 5.68
C PHE A 85 -7.57 11.54 5.90
N LYS A 86 -6.59 12.12 5.19
CA LYS A 86 -6.23 13.55 5.27
C LYS A 86 -7.38 14.49 4.88
N GLN A 87 -8.21 14.10 3.91
CA GLN A 87 -9.42 14.83 3.56
C GLN A 87 -10.43 14.78 4.72
N ASN A 88 -10.68 13.60 5.30
CA ASN A 88 -11.52 13.43 6.49
C ASN A 88 -10.97 14.19 7.71
N VAL A 89 -9.64 14.25 7.92
CA VAL A 89 -9.04 15.13 8.94
C VAL A 89 -9.47 16.57 8.66
N LYS A 90 -9.17 17.11 7.47
CA LYS A 90 -9.52 18.48 7.09
C LYS A 90 -11.02 18.77 7.22
N ASP A 91 -11.87 17.79 6.95
CA ASP A 91 -13.32 17.96 6.93
C ASP A 91 -14.03 17.74 8.27
N GLY A 92 -13.48 16.93 9.17
CA GLY A 92 -14.10 16.51 10.43
C GLY A 92 -13.42 16.98 11.72
N TRP A 93 -12.13 17.35 11.68
CA TRP A 93 -11.38 17.79 12.87
C TRP A 93 -12.04 18.92 13.66
N LEU A 94 -12.58 19.93 12.97
CA LEU A 94 -13.23 21.08 13.59
C LEU A 94 -14.50 20.68 14.35
N PHE A 95 -15.30 19.76 13.82
CA PHE A 95 -16.49 19.24 14.51
C PHE A 95 -16.11 18.45 15.77
N TYR A 96 -15.05 17.65 15.69
CA TYR A 96 -14.50 16.94 16.84
C TYR A 96 -14.02 17.93 17.93
N ILE A 97 -13.25 18.97 17.57
CA ILE A 97 -12.79 20.01 18.50
C ILE A 97 -13.98 20.68 19.19
N ILE A 98 -14.96 21.19 18.43
CA ILE A 98 -16.11 21.92 18.96
C ILE A 98 -16.93 21.04 19.92
N LEU A 99 -17.20 19.79 19.54
CA LEU A 99 -18.05 18.90 20.34
C LEU A 99 -17.34 18.40 21.60
N SER A 100 -16.02 18.11 21.53
CA SER A 100 -15.23 17.80 22.72
C SER A 100 -15.13 19.00 23.66
N ALA A 101 -14.89 20.21 23.14
CA ALA A 101 -14.82 21.43 23.96
C ALA A 101 -16.16 21.74 24.66
N PHE A 102 -17.29 21.54 23.98
CA PHE A 102 -18.62 21.69 24.56
C PHE A 102 -18.84 20.76 25.78
N ILE A 103 -18.46 19.47 25.66
CA ILE A 103 -18.60 18.52 26.78
C ILE A 103 -17.62 18.85 27.92
N CYS A 104 -16.39 19.29 27.62
CA CYS A 104 -15.47 19.81 28.66
C CYS A 104 -16.07 20.97 29.45
N ILE A 105 -16.71 21.94 28.76
CA ILE A 105 -17.37 23.08 29.41
C ILE A 105 -18.54 22.61 30.27
N LEU A 106 -19.36 21.67 29.77
CA LEU A 106 -20.49 21.11 30.52
C LEU A 106 -20.03 20.36 31.79
N TYR A 107 -18.90 19.65 31.74
CA TYR A 107 -18.30 19.01 32.93
C TYR A 107 -17.87 20.03 33.98
N LEU A 108 -17.18 21.09 33.56
CA LEU A 108 -16.74 22.15 34.46
C LEU A 108 -17.92 22.85 35.13
N ILE A 109 -19.00 23.12 34.38
CA ILE A 109 -20.26 23.65 34.91
C ILE A 109 -20.91 22.67 35.90
N LEU A 110 -20.86 21.36 35.65
CA LEU A 110 -21.42 20.38 36.59
C LEU A 110 -20.66 20.39 37.93
N ILE A 111 -19.32 20.35 37.91
CA ILE A 111 -18.51 20.37 39.14
C ILE A 111 -18.78 21.65 39.95
N THR A 112 -18.78 22.83 39.31
CA THR A 112 -18.93 24.10 40.02
C THR A 112 -20.30 24.27 40.67
N ASN A 113 -21.33 23.56 40.19
CA ASN A 113 -22.68 23.60 40.76
C ASN A 113 -23.04 22.38 41.63
N ILE A 114 -22.30 21.26 41.51
CA ILE A 114 -22.53 20.02 42.27
C ILE A 114 -21.19 19.50 42.85
N PRO A 115 -20.62 20.17 43.86
CA PRO A 115 -19.27 19.89 44.36
C PRO A 115 -19.11 18.50 45.02
N ASN A 116 -20.22 17.85 45.40
CA ASN A 116 -20.23 16.51 46.01
C ASN A 116 -20.70 15.40 45.03
N SER A 117 -20.59 15.63 43.72
CA SER A 117 -20.86 14.57 42.74
C SER A 117 -19.69 13.58 42.67
N ASN A 118 -19.91 12.32 43.05
CA ASN A 118 -18.94 11.22 42.89
C ASN A 118 -18.79 10.78 41.40
N ILE A 119 -18.84 11.73 40.48
CA ILE A 119 -18.78 11.50 39.03
C ILE A 119 -17.42 11.99 38.56
N THR A 120 -16.56 11.07 38.14
CA THR A 120 -15.25 11.40 37.56
C THR A 120 -15.40 12.00 36.15
N LEU A 121 -14.30 12.55 35.65
CA LEU A 121 -14.21 13.03 34.26
C LEU A 121 -14.51 11.90 33.24
N LEU A 122 -14.08 10.67 33.53
CA LEU A 122 -14.19 9.54 32.62
C LEU A 122 -15.62 8.96 32.61
N LEU A 123 -16.26 8.81 33.78
CA LEU A 123 -17.70 8.56 33.89
C LEU A 123 -18.52 9.64 33.19
N PHE A 124 -18.22 10.93 33.42
CA PHE A 124 -18.96 12.02 32.81
C PHE A 124 -18.92 11.98 31.28
N PHE A 125 -17.73 11.86 30.67
CA PHE A 125 -17.64 11.69 29.21
C PHE A 125 -18.44 10.46 28.74
N SER A 126 -18.42 9.38 29.52
CA SER A 126 -19.12 8.14 29.17
C SER A 126 -20.65 8.27 29.23
N TYR A 127 -21.19 9.05 30.16
CA TYR A 127 -22.61 9.40 30.19
C TYR A 127 -23.03 10.30 29.00
N PHE A 128 -22.12 11.08 28.42
CA PHE A 128 -22.40 11.90 27.25
C PHE A 128 -22.05 11.23 25.90
N ASP A 129 -21.59 9.96 25.89
CA ASP A 129 -21.18 9.24 24.67
C ASP A 129 -22.27 9.16 23.60
N ILE A 130 -23.52 8.86 23.98
CA ILE A 130 -24.63 8.81 23.00
C ILE A 130 -24.82 10.19 22.36
N VAL A 131 -24.78 11.26 23.15
CA VAL A 131 -24.95 12.64 22.66
C VAL A 131 -23.77 13.03 21.76
N PHE A 132 -22.55 12.67 22.16
CA PHE A 132 -21.33 12.89 21.38
C PHE A 132 -21.39 12.14 20.04
N CYS A 133 -21.70 10.84 20.05
CA CYS A 133 -21.76 10.02 18.83
C CYS A 133 -22.91 10.43 17.91
N LEU A 134 -24.09 10.79 18.45
CA LEU A 134 -25.20 11.34 17.67
C LEU A 134 -24.82 12.66 17.01
N GLY A 135 -24.31 13.63 17.78
CA GLY A 135 -23.93 14.95 17.28
C GLY A 135 -22.82 14.88 16.24
N LEU A 136 -21.78 14.08 16.50
CA LEU A 136 -20.64 13.93 15.59
C LEU A 136 -21.02 13.18 14.30
N ALA A 137 -21.83 12.12 14.40
CA ALA A 137 -22.33 11.42 13.22
C ALA A 137 -23.21 12.37 12.38
N TYR A 138 -24.13 13.10 13.00
CA TYR A 138 -24.96 14.10 12.32
C TYR A 138 -24.13 15.18 11.61
N LEU A 139 -23.10 15.75 12.27
CA LEU A 139 -22.23 16.77 11.66
C LEU A 139 -21.38 16.23 10.49
N ILE A 140 -20.85 15.01 10.60
CA ILE A 140 -20.07 14.40 9.52
C ILE A 140 -20.97 13.97 8.35
N ILE A 141 -22.18 13.46 8.64
CA ILE A 141 -23.13 12.99 7.64
C ILE A 141 -23.80 14.16 6.92
N SER A 142 -24.33 15.17 7.62
CA SER A 142 -24.96 16.36 7.01
C SER A 142 -24.02 17.14 6.08
N LYS A 143 -22.70 17.09 6.31
CA LYS A 143 -21.69 17.68 5.42
C LYS A 143 -21.42 16.84 4.15
N LYS A 144 -21.70 15.53 4.18
CA LYS A 144 -21.42 14.59 3.07
C LYS A 144 -22.67 14.14 2.30
N TYR A 145 -23.85 14.23 2.91
CA TYR A 145 -25.09 13.64 2.44
C TYR A 145 -26.27 14.59 2.69
N SER A 146 -27.19 14.68 1.73
CA SER A 146 -28.48 15.34 1.89
C SER A 146 -29.40 14.51 2.79
N PHE A 147 -30.15 15.18 3.68
CA PHE A 147 -31.28 14.56 4.38
C PHE A 147 -32.55 14.73 3.55
N SER A 148 -33.32 13.64 3.40
CA SER A 148 -34.55 13.63 2.60
C SER A 148 -35.61 14.55 3.21
N ARG A 149 -35.97 15.64 2.50
CA ARG A 149 -37.09 16.52 2.86
C ARG A 149 -38.44 15.85 2.57
N GLY A 150 -38.81 14.86 3.38
CA GLY A 150 -40.11 14.18 3.29
C GLY A 150 -40.32 13.18 4.41
N ASP A 151 -39.41 12.22 4.57
CA ASP A 151 -39.55 11.16 5.55
C ASP A 151 -39.29 11.65 6.98
N ARG A 152 -40.31 11.51 7.85
CA ARG A 152 -40.10 11.56 9.30
C ARG A 152 -39.18 10.40 9.68
N MET A 153 -38.07 10.69 10.34
CA MET A 153 -37.04 9.71 10.71
C MET A 153 -37.67 8.54 11.49
N SER A 154 -37.93 7.42 10.81
CA SER A 154 -38.81 6.37 11.32
C SER A 154 -38.16 5.67 12.50
N PHE A 155 -38.86 5.61 13.64
CA PHE A 155 -38.36 4.91 14.82
C PHE A 155 -38.22 3.41 14.54
N ASP A 156 -36.98 2.93 14.32
CA ASP A 156 -36.67 1.50 14.28
C ASP A 156 -36.35 1.02 15.70
N PRO A 157 -37.21 0.20 16.33
CA PRO A 157 -36.95 -0.30 17.68
C PRO A 157 -35.66 -1.13 17.74
N LYS A 158 -35.24 -1.75 16.63
CA LYS A 158 -33.98 -2.52 16.57
C LYS A 158 -32.78 -1.61 16.76
N PHE A 159 -32.81 -0.42 16.18
CA PHE A 159 -31.78 0.61 16.36
C PHE A 159 -31.77 1.08 17.82
N PHE A 160 -32.92 1.50 18.36
CA PHE A 160 -33.04 1.95 19.75
C PHE A 160 -32.45 0.93 20.76
N PHE A 161 -32.88 -0.33 20.68
CA PHE A 161 -32.36 -1.39 21.56
C PHE A 161 -30.89 -1.74 21.30
N SER A 162 -30.38 -1.64 20.06
CA SER A 162 -28.95 -1.85 19.79
C SER A 162 -28.07 -0.73 20.36
N THR A 163 -28.49 0.53 20.22
CA THR A 163 -27.76 1.71 20.73
C THR A 163 -27.67 1.68 22.24
N ILE A 164 -28.80 1.44 22.92
CA ILE A 164 -28.83 1.32 24.39
C ILE A 164 -27.97 0.14 24.86
N PHE A 165 -28.04 -1.02 24.20
CA PHE A 165 -27.22 -2.18 24.58
C PHE A 165 -25.71 -1.90 24.50
N ILE A 166 -25.22 -1.33 23.39
CA ILE A 166 -23.79 -1.00 23.23
C ILE A 166 -23.37 0.03 24.30
N TYR A 167 -24.17 1.07 24.52
CA TYR A 167 -23.91 2.14 25.47
C TYR A 167 -23.88 1.67 26.94
N VAL A 168 -24.86 0.87 27.36
CA VAL A 168 -24.88 0.29 28.72
C VAL A 168 -23.66 -0.60 28.94
N VAL A 169 -23.25 -1.41 27.96
CA VAL A 169 -22.02 -2.22 28.07
C VAL A 169 -20.77 -1.33 28.19
N LYS A 170 -20.67 -0.21 27.45
CA LYS A 170 -19.55 0.74 27.62
C LYS A 170 -19.55 1.36 29.02
N ILE A 171 -20.70 1.81 29.54
CA ILE A 171 -20.82 2.39 30.88
C ILE A 171 -20.43 1.39 31.97
N VAL A 172 -20.81 0.11 31.83
CA VAL A 172 -20.41 -0.95 32.77
C VAL A 172 -18.89 -1.16 32.73
N LEU A 173 -18.28 -1.22 31.54
CA LEU A 173 -16.82 -1.33 31.41
C LEU A 173 -16.07 -0.14 32.05
N VAL A 174 -16.61 1.08 31.93
CA VAL A 174 -16.02 2.27 32.58
C VAL A 174 -16.20 2.25 34.10
N HIS A 175 -17.36 1.84 34.62
CA HIS A 175 -17.53 1.63 36.06
C HIS A 175 -16.57 0.55 36.61
N MET A 176 -16.35 -0.54 35.87
CA MET A 176 -15.38 -1.56 36.25
C MET A 176 -13.95 -1.01 36.30
N LEU A 177 -13.58 -0.14 35.37
CA LEU A 177 -12.26 0.51 35.31
C LEU A 177 -12.02 1.56 36.41
N GLU A 178 -13.09 2.07 37.02
CA GLU A 178 -13.00 3.05 38.12
C GLU A 178 -13.25 2.43 39.50
N SER A 179 -13.75 1.19 39.56
CA SER A 179 -13.89 0.41 40.79
C SER A 179 -12.79 -0.66 40.97
N SER A 180 -11.86 -0.77 40.02
CA SER A 180 -10.69 -1.65 40.06
C SER A 180 -9.60 -1.13 41.00
N ASN A 181 -9.76 -1.36 42.32
CA ASN A 181 -8.77 -0.95 43.32
C ASN A 181 -7.54 -1.88 43.46
N ASP A 182 -7.63 -3.16 43.05
CA ASP A 182 -6.60 -4.20 43.29
C ASP A 182 -6.31 -5.08 42.04
N GLY A 183 -6.75 -4.65 40.84
CA GLY A 183 -7.21 -5.56 39.78
C GLY A 183 -6.27 -5.99 38.64
N SER A 184 -4.94 -5.92 38.77
CA SER A 184 -3.96 -6.19 37.69
C SER A 184 -4.02 -5.23 36.49
N VAL A 185 -2.94 -4.46 36.29
CA VAL A 185 -2.80 -3.41 35.25
C VAL A 185 -3.05 -3.91 33.81
N ILE A 186 -2.89 -5.22 33.56
CA ILE A 186 -3.22 -5.83 32.26
C ILE A 186 -4.75 -5.90 32.04
N ILE A 187 -5.51 -6.26 33.08
CA ILE A 187 -6.98 -6.37 33.02
C ILE A 187 -7.60 -4.99 32.81
N ASP A 188 -7.17 -3.99 33.58
CA ASP A 188 -7.63 -2.60 33.44
C ASP A 188 -7.42 -2.08 32.02
N LYS A 189 -6.29 -2.41 31.40
CA LYS A 189 -5.95 -2.01 30.02
C LYS A 189 -6.73 -2.78 28.96
N LEU A 190 -7.12 -4.03 29.23
CA LEU A 190 -8.08 -4.76 28.40
C LEU A 190 -9.50 -4.17 28.52
N ILE A 191 -9.94 -3.81 29.73
CA ILE A 191 -11.23 -3.14 29.97
C ILE A 191 -11.28 -1.78 29.26
N ALA A 192 -10.22 -0.97 29.37
CA ALA A 192 -10.11 0.31 28.67
C ALA A 192 -10.13 0.15 27.13
N LEU A 193 -9.40 -0.82 26.59
CA LEU A 193 -9.44 -1.14 25.15
C LEU A 193 -10.83 -1.63 24.70
N MET A 194 -11.53 -2.41 25.53
CA MET A 194 -12.91 -2.83 25.28
C MET A 194 -13.88 -1.65 25.31
N ALA A 195 -13.80 -0.76 26.31
CA ALA A 195 -14.63 0.45 26.38
C ALA A 195 -14.43 1.33 25.13
N GLN A 196 -13.18 1.45 24.67
CA GLN A 196 -12.83 2.16 23.44
C GLN A 196 -13.35 1.46 22.17
N TYR A 197 -13.35 0.13 22.12
CA TYR A 197 -13.95 -0.63 21.02
C TYR A 197 -15.48 -0.45 20.99
N PHE A 198 -16.16 -0.53 22.13
CA PHE A 198 -17.61 -0.30 22.24
C PHE A 198 -18.00 1.16 21.88
N HIS A 199 -17.12 2.14 22.14
CA HIS A 199 -17.29 3.52 21.69
C HIS A 199 -17.41 3.64 20.17
N PHE A 200 -16.45 3.09 19.43
CA PHE A 200 -16.50 3.14 17.97
C PHE A 200 -17.63 2.25 17.40
N LEU A 201 -18.01 1.16 18.09
CA LEU A 201 -19.16 0.35 17.69
C LEU A 201 -20.48 1.13 17.84
N LEU A 202 -20.62 1.94 18.90
CA LEU A 202 -21.75 2.84 19.11
C LEU A 202 -21.84 3.88 17.98
N PHE A 203 -20.71 4.50 17.64
CA PHE A 203 -20.61 5.45 16.53
C PHE A 203 -20.97 4.83 15.17
N VAL A 204 -20.50 3.61 14.87
CA VAL A 204 -20.86 2.88 13.64
C VAL A 204 -22.35 2.56 13.60
N ASN A 205 -22.91 2.06 14.70
CA ASN A 205 -24.35 1.74 14.79
C ASN A 205 -25.24 2.98 14.58
N ILE A 206 -24.84 4.13 15.14
CA ILE A 206 -25.50 5.43 14.93
C ILE A 206 -25.36 5.91 13.48
N SER A 207 -24.14 5.88 12.91
CA SER A 207 -23.88 6.31 11.53
C SER A 207 -24.69 5.49 10.52
N MET A 208 -24.70 4.16 10.65
CA MET A 208 -25.52 3.24 9.85
C MET A 208 -27.02 3.55 9.89
N GLN A 209 -27.54 4.19 10.95
CA GLN A 209 -28.95 4.57 11.03
C GLN A 209 -29.22 5.92 10.36
N PHE A 210 -28.38 6.93 10.60
CA PHE A 210 -28.52 8.23 9.93
C PHE A 210 -28.46 8.09 8.40
N ILE A 211 -27.53 7.27 7.89
CA ILE A 211 -27.34 7.03 6.44
C ILE A 211 -28.60 6.48 5.76
N LYS A 212 -29.43 5.67 6.45
CA LYS A 212 -30.72 5.17 5.91
C LYS A 212 -31.76 6.26 5.70
N HIS A 213 -31.62 7.40 6.38
CA HIS A 213 -32.53 8.54 6.32
C HIS A 213 -31.94 9.73 5.56
N CYS A 214 -30.76 9.56 4.96
CA CYS A 214 -30.29 10.47 3.92
C CYS A 214 -31.07 10.23 2.64
N SER A 215 -31.42 11.29 1.91
CA SER A 215 -31.87 11.14 0.53
C SER A 215 -30.72 10.53 -0.27
N SER A 216 -31.01 9.45 -0.99
CA SER A 216 -30.06 8.90 -1.95
C SER A 216 -29.99 9.81 -3.17
N ASP A 217 -29.23 10.91 -3.07
CA ASP A 217 -28.64 11.62 -4.22
C ASP A 217 -27.55 10.75 -4.88
N ILE A 218 -27.87 9.47 -5.08
CA ILE A 218 -27.11 8.47 -5.81
C ILE A 218 -27.66 8.47 -7.23
N GLU A 219 -27.39 9.56 -7.96
CA GLU A 219 -27.49 9.61 -9.43
C GLU A 219 -26.36 8.77 -10.09
N GLU A 220 -26.17 7.52 -9.65
CA GLU A 220 -25.44 6.50 -10.41
C GLU A 220 -26.38 5.36 -10.80
N ARG A 221 -27.14 5.64 -11.86
CA ARG A 221 -27.98 4.67 -12.58
C ARG A 221 -27.15 3.45 -12.99
N GLN A 222 -27.58 2.25 -12.61
CA GLN A 222 -27.48 0.95 -13.33
C GLN A 222 -26.37 0.79 -14.40
N ARG A 223 -25.13 1.20 -14.13
CA ARG A 223 -23.99 0.92 -15.02
C ARG A 223 -23.34 -0.40 -14.61
N PRO A 224 -22.97 -1.27 -15.56
CA PRO A 224 -22.23 -2.48 -15.24
C PRO A 224 -20.88 -2.12 -14.63
N GLU A 225 -20.41 -2.92 -13.68
CA GLU A 225 -19.18 -2.65 -12.93
C GLU A 225 -18.07 -3.64 -13.27
N ILE A 226 -16.84 -3.13 -13.42
CA ILE A 226 -15.62 -3.92 -13.57
C ILE A 226 -14.76 -3.74 -12.32
N TYR A 227 -14.35 -4.85 -11.72
CA TYR A 227 -13.52 -4.87 -10.52
C TYR A 227 -12.08 -5.17 -10.92
N LEU A 228 -11.18 -4.18 -10.84
CA LEU A 228 -9.74 -4.36 -11.10
C LEU A 228 -9.02 -4.67 -9.78
N ILE A 229 -8.26 -5.75 -9.71
CA ILE A 229 -7.68 -6.26 -8.46
C ILE A 229 -6.16 -6.46 -8.60
N THR A 230 -5.41 -5.99 -7.61
CA THR A 230 -3.99 -6.33 -7.39
C THR A 230 -3.87 -6.89 -5.98
N PRO A 231 -3.77 -8.21 -5.81
CA PRO A 231 -3.67 -8.86 -4.51
C PRO A 231 -2.43 -8.41 -3.73
N VAL A 232 -2.56 -8.27 -2.41
CA VAL A 232 -1.46 -7.92 -1.50
C VAL A 232 -0.64 -9.17 -1.16
N VAL A 233 0.68 -9.00 -0.97
CA VAL A 233 1.56 -10.09 -0.54
C VAL A 233 1.22 -10.48 0.90
N SER A 234 1.12 -11.77 1.18
CA SER A 234 0.72 -12.30 2.49
C SER A 234 1.77 -12.03 3.58
N GLY A 235 1.56 -10.98 4.35
CA GLY A 235 2.36 -10.65 5.54
C GLY A 235 1.59 -9.72 6.49
N VAL A 236 1.69 -9.94 7.80
CA VAL A 236 0.87 -9.20 8.80
C VAL A 236 1.43 -7.80 9.08
N LEU A 237 2.76 -7.67 9.22
CA LEU A 237 3.42 -6.41 9.60
C LEU A 237 3.59 -5.41 8.45
N GLU A 238 3.82 -5.88 7.23
CA GLU A 238 4.09 -4.98 6.10
C GLU A 238 2.91 -4.03 5.79
N PRO A 239 1.64 -4.46 5.69
CA PRO A 239 0.52 -3.52 5.53
C PRO A 239 0.28 -2.60 6.75
N ILE A 240 0.72 -2.96 7.96
CA ILE A 240 0.69 -2.06 9.13
C ILE A 240 1.76 -0.95 8.97
N ILE A 241 2.97 -1.33 8.55
CA ILE A 241 4.02 -0.40 8.12
C ILE A 241 3.51 0.49 6.98
N ASN A 242 2.75 -0.05 6.03
CA ASN A 242 2.22 0.71 4.88
C ASN A 242 1.07 1.65 5.27
N LEU A 243 0.27 1.32 6.28
CA LEU A 243 -0.78 2.18 6.81
C LEU A 243 -0.20 3.40 7.55
N ILE A 244 0.90 3.20 8.30
CA ILE A 244 1.54 4.24 9.12
C ILE A 244 2.56 5.06 8.31
N LEU A 245 3.33 4.43 7.43
CA LEU A 245 4.46 5.01 6.68
C LEU A 245 4.22 5.10 5.16
N GLY A 246 3.01 4.82 4.66
CA GLY A 246 2.70 4.80 3.22
C GLY A 246 3.03 6.10 2.46
N ASN A 247 2.85 7.27 3.10
CA ASN A 247 3.28 8.56 2.55
C ASN A 247 4.80 8.69 2.41
N LEU A 248 5.56 8.06 3.32
CA LEU A 248 7.01 8.09 3.34
C LEU A 248 7.59 7.14 2.28
N LEU A 249 6.89 6.03 2.01
CA LEU A 249 7.37 4.92 1.18
C LEU A 249 6.80 4.90 -0.26
N ASN A 250 5.75 5.67 -0.56
CA ASN A 250 5.21 5.84 -1.92
C ASN A 250 4.88 4.52 -2.66
N PHE A 251 3.91 3.76 -2.14
CA PHE A 251 3.43 2.56 -2.84
C PHE A 251 2.89 2.88 -4.23
N PHE A 252 3.29 2.09 -5.22
CA PHE A 252 2.90 2.27 -6.61
C PHE A 252 1.42 1.96 -6.81
N TYR A 253 0.71 2.91 -7.43
CA TYR A 253 -0.55 2.64 -8.10
C TYR A 253 -0.29 1.66 -9.26
N PRO A 254 -1.06 0.58 -9.45
CA PRO A 254 -0.81 -0.41 -10.51
C PRO A 254 -0.88 0.25 -11.91
N PRO A 255 0.21 0.28 -12.71
CA PRO A 255 0.21 0.97 -14.00
C PRO A 255 -0.87 0.46 -14.96
N VAL A 256 -1.12 -0.86 -14.91
CA VAL A 256 -2.13 -1.55 -15.73
C VAL A 256 -3.57 -1.09 -15.45
N PHE A 257 -3.87 -0.52 -14.29
CA PHE A 257 -5.23 -0.01 -14.01
C PHE A 257 -5.57 1.22 -14.85
N LEU A 258 -4.61 2.13 -15.11
CA LEU A 258 -4.83 3.27 -16.02
C LEU A 258 -4.96 2.80 -17.48
N ILE A 259 -4.21 1.76 -17.87
CA ILE A 259 -4.31 1.15 -19.20
C ILE A 259 -5.70 0.53 -19.37
N LEU A 260 -6.10 -0.38 -18.49
CA LEU A 260 -7.42 -1.02 -18.52
C LEU A 260 -8.55 0.00 -18.48
N ARG A 261 -8.43 1.06 -17.67
CA ARG A 261 -9.40 2.16 -17.61
C ARG A 261 -9.48 2.97 -18.89
N GLY A 262 -8.35 3.28 -19.53
CA GLY A 262 -8.33 3.95 -20.83
C GLY A 262 -8.86 3.07 -21.97
N LEU A 263 -8.73 1.75 -21.88
CA LEU A 263 -9.28 0.78 -22.85
C LEU A 263 -10.74 0.40 -22.58
N THR A 264 -11.29 0.71 -21.41
CA THR A 264 -12.66 0.28 -21.03
C THR A 264 -13.73 1.25 -21.56
N PRO A 265 -14.81 0.76 -22.20
CA PRO A 265 -15.92 1.61 -22.63
C PRO A 265 -16.59 2.36 -21.46
N LYS A 266 -16.82 3.67 -21.61
CA LYS A 266 -17.36 4.60 -20.58
C LYS A 266 -18.75 4.25 -20.00
N LYS A 267 -19.41 3.21 -20.53
CA LYS A 267 -20.63 2.65 -19.95
C LYS A 267 -20.37 1.85 -18.66
N TYR A 268 -19.16 1.36 -18.47
CA TYR A 268 -18.75 0.66 -17.24
C TYR A 268 -18.28 1.63 -16.15
N ILE A 269 -18.54 1.28 -14.89
CA ILE A 269 -17.91 1.88 -13.71
C ILE A 269 -16.77 0.96 -13.26
N ILE A 270 -15.59 1.52 -12.96
CA ILE A 270 -14.42 0.75 -12.52
C ILE A 270 -14.22 0.90 -11.02
N ARG A 271 -14.05 -0.22 -10.30
CA ARG A 271 -13.69 -0.27 -8.88
C ARG A 271 -12.31 -0.92 -8.71
N GLU A 272 -11.36 -0.20 -8.10
CA GLU A 272 -9.93 -0.57 -8.07
C GLU A 272 -9.47 -1.10 -6.69
N PHE A 273 -9.27 -2.41 -6.58
CA PHE A 273 -8.85 -3.12 -5.36
C PHE A 273 -7.33 -3.36 -5.36
N TYR A 274 -6.54 -2.37 -4.93
CA TYR A 274 -5.09 -2.50 -4.71
C TYR A 274 -4.72 -2.04 -3.30
N ASN A 275 -3.64 -2.59 -2.73
CA ASN A 275 -3.18 -2.33 -1.35
C ASN A 275 -4.25 -2.63 -0.26
N ARG A 276 -5.10 -3.64 -0.48
CA ARG A 276 -6.18 -4.08 0.44
C ARG A 276 -6.02 -5.57 0.75
N PHE A 277 -6.13 -5.96 2.02
CA PHE A 277 -6.43 -7.35 2.39
C PHE A 277 -7.81 -7.73 1.87
N TRP A 278 -8.01 -8.99 1.47
CA TRP A 278 -9.31 -9.45 1.01
C TRP A 278 -10.33 -9.67 2.14
N ASN A 279 -11.62 -9.67 1.80
CA ASN A 279 -12.71 -9.88 2.75
C ASN A 279 -13.99 -10.34 2.03
N ASP A 280 -14.76 -11.26 2.63
CA ASP A 280 -16.00 -11.82 2.07
C ASP A 280 -16.98 -10.78 1.54
N ARG A 281 -17.05 -9.60 2.18
CA ARG A 281 -17.99 -8.52 1.81
C ARG A 281 -17.74 -7.93 0.41
N TYR A 282 -16.57 -8.18 -0.17
CA TYR A 282 -16.18 -7.73 -1.51
C TYR A 282 -16.66 -8.68 -2.62
N TYR A 283 -16.92 -9.94 -2.29
CA TYR A 283 -17.49 -10.89 -3.25
C TYR A 283 -18.93 -10.49 -3.59
N LYS A 284 -19.20 -10.28 -4.87
CA LYS A 284 -20.51 -9.93 -5.43
C LYS A 284 -20.76 -10.83 -6.65
N SER A 285 -22.03 -11.03 -7.00
CA SER A 285 -22.45 -11.69 -8.24
C SER A 285 -22.45 -10.72 -9.43
N ASN A 286 -22.48 -11.27 -10.64
CA ASN A 286 -22.71 -10.55 -11.90
C ASN A 286 -21.74 -9.37 -12.13
N LYS A 287 -20.45 -9.56 -11.82
CA LYS A 287 -19.35 -8.62 -12.14
C LYS A 287 -18.40 -9.23 -13.16
N LEU A 288 -17.73 -8.37 -13.91
CA LEU A 288 -16.46 -8.70 -14.54
C LEU A 288 -15.33 -8.37 -13.55
N VAL A 289 -14.54 -9.37 -13.19
CA VAL A 289 -13.44 -9.26 -12.23
C VAL A 289 -12.13 -9.50 -12.94
N VAL A 290 -11.15 -8.62 -12.73
CA VAL A 290 -9.87 -8.62 -13.45
C VAL A 290 -8.74 -8.59 -12.45
N ILE A 291 -7.95 -9.67 -12.37
CA ILE A 291 -6.93 -9.83 -11.33
C ILE A 291 -5.53 -9.78 -11.95
N THR A 292 -4.67 -8.91 -11.44
CA THR A 292 -3.26 -8.79 -11.83
C THR A 292 -2.39 -9.69 -10.94
N CYS A 293 -1.77 -10.69 -11.54
CA CYS A 293 -1.06 -11.76 -10.86
C CYS A 293 0.45 -11.77 -11.17
N TYR A 294 1.24 -11.71 -10.10
CA TYR A 294 2.67 -12.02 -10.05
C TYR A 294 2.85 -13.37 -9.33
N THR A 295 4.04 -13.97 -9.39
CA THR A 295 4.25 -15.30 -8.78
C THR A 295 4.06 -15.25 -7.26
N PHE A 296 4.68 -14.30 -6.56
CA PHE A 296 4.58 -14.16 -5.10
C PHE A 296 3.17 -13.86 -4.56
N ASN A 297 2.19 -13.51 -5.40
CA ASN A 297 0.81 -13.27 -4.97
C ASN A 297 -0.24 -14.14 -5.70
N SER A 298 0.18 -15.20 -6.40
CA SER A 298 -0.74 -16.06 -7.16
C SER A 298 -1.73 -16.80 -6.28
N TYR A 299 -1.29 -17.32 -5.12
CA TYR A 299 -2.18 -17.96 -4.15
C TYR A 299 -3.35 -17.05 -3.72
N GLU A 300 -3.08 -15.78 -3.39
CA GLU A 300 -4.14 -14.81 -3.05
C GLU A 300 -4.97 -14.42 -4.29
N ALA A 301 -4.35 -14.31 -5.48
CA ALA A 301 -5.07 -14.09 -6.74
C ALA A 301 -6.10 -15.20 -7.02
N TYR A 302 -5.71 -16.46 -6.84
CA TYR A 302 -6.54 -17.65 -7.04
C TYR A 302 -7.61 -17.80 -5.96
N SER A 303 -7.29 -17.51 -4.70
CA SER A 303 -8.24 -17.42 -3.59
C SER A 303 -9.37 -16.42 -3.89
N ILE A 304 -9.00 -15.21 -4.31
CA ILE A 304 -9.95 -14.16 -4.70
C ILE A 304 -10.75 -14.55 -5.95
N ALA A 305 -10.10 -15.14 -6.96
CA ALA A 305 -10.77 -15.60 -8.18
C ALA A 305 -11.86 -16.62 -7.88
N LYS A 306 -11.52 -17.67 -7.12
CA LYS A 306 -12.45 -18.71 -6.68
C LYS A 306 -13.64 -18.12 -5.93
N GLY A 307 -13.40 -17.24 -4.95
CA GLY A 307 -14.48 -16.64 -4.16
C GLY A 307 -15.44 -15.75 -4.97
N PHE A 308 -15.00 -15.14 -6.09
CA PHE A 308 -15.91 -14.46 -7.03
C PHE A 308 -16.68 -15.43 -7.92
N LYS A 309 -16.05 -16.51 -8.41
CA LYS A 309 -16.75 -17.56 -9.18
C LYS A 309 -17.81 -18.25 -8.34
N GLU A 310 -17.55 -18.50 -7.06
CA GLU A 310 -18.52 -19.00 -6.08
C GLU A 310 -19.68 -18.04 -5.78
N LYS A 311 -19.67 -16.81 -6.30
CA LYS A 311 -20.82 -15.89 -6.31
C LYS A 311 -21.41 -15.66 -7.70
N GLY A 312 -20.94 -16.34 -8.75
CA GLY A 312 -21.41 -16.12 -10.12
C GLY A 312 -20.97 -14.77 -10.69
N SER A 313 -19.70 -14.41 -10.51
CA SER A 313 -19.04 -13.35 -11.30
C SER A 313 -18.02 -13.96 -12.25
N THR A 314 -17.86 -13.35 -13.44
CA THR A 314 -16.87 -13.77 -14.43
C THR A 314 -15.49 -13.25 -14.03
N VAL A 315 -14.50 -14.15 -13.98
CA VAL A 315 -13.14 -13.79 -13.56
C VAL A 315 -12.13 -13.96 -14.69
N VAL A 316 -11.37 -12.89 -14.92
CA VAL A 316 -10.23 -12.82 -15.82
C VAL A 316 -8.97 -12.59 -14.99
N ILE A 317 -7.90 -13.36 -15.22
CA ILE A 317 -6.58 -13.12 -14.59
C ILE A 317 -5.54 -12.82 -15.68
N GLY A 318 -4.61 -11.91 -15.41
CA GLY A 318 -3.47 -11.63 -16.30
C GLY A 318 -2.24 -11.17 -15.53
N GLY A 319 -1.15 -10.90 -16.25
CA GLY A 319 0.13 -10.49 -15.66
C GLY A 319 1.22 -11.55 -15.80
N PHE A 320 2.36 -11.31 -15.14
CA PHE A 320 3.61 -12.06 -15.33
C PHE A 320 3.45 -13.56 -15.09
N HIS A 321 2.78 -13.96 -14.02
CA HIS A 321 2.67 -15.37 -13.64
C HIS A 321 1.79 -16.16 -14.63
N VAL A 322 0.58 -15.64 -14.87
CA VAL A 322 -0.41 -16.21 -15.78
C VAL A 322 0.07 -16.28 -17.23
N SER A 323 0.94 -15.37 -17.65
CA SER A 323 1.48 -15.39 -19.01
C SER A 323 2.44 -16.54 -19.29
N PHE A 324 2.97 -17.19 -18.24
CA PHE A 324 3.85 -18.37 -18.35
C PHE A 324 3.24 -19.64 -17.74
N LEU A 325 2.26 -19.50 -16.84
CA LEU A 325 1.46 -20.60 -16.26
C LEU A 325 -0.05 -20.32 -16.46
N PRO A 326 -0.54 -20.24 -17.71
CA PRO A 326 -1.93 -19.89 -17.99
C PRO A 326 -2.91 -21.00 -17.60
N ASP A 327 -2.51 -22.26 -17.70
CA ASP A 327 -3.38 -23.40 -17.43
C ASP A 327 -3.62 -23.61 -15.93
N GLU A 328 -2.61 -23.39 -15.09
CA GLU A 328 -2.75 -23.34 -13.62
C GLU A 328 -3.76 -22.27 -13.19
N ALA A 329 -3.66 -21.07 -13.78
CA ALA A 329 -4.60 -19.99 -13.49
C ALA A 329 -6.03 -20.28 -13.94
N LEU A 330 -6.21 -21.06 -15.02
CA LEU A 330 -7.51 -21.42 -15.58
C LEU A 330 -8.33 -22.39 -14.71
N GLU A 331 -7.71 -23.06 -13.74
CA GLU A 331 -8.43 -23.81 -12.70
C GLU A 331 -9.26 -22.88 -11.79
N TYR A 332 -8.82 -21.63 -11.61
CA TYR A 332 -9.39 -20.68 -10.66
C TYR A 332 -10.22 -19.55 -11.29
N CYS A 333 -10.15 -19.36 -12.61
CA CYS A 333 -10.84 -18.28 -13.32
C CYS A 333 -11.69 -18.78 -14.50
N ASP A 334 -12.27 -17.87 -15.26
CA ASP A 334 -13.00 -18.19 -16.50
C ASP A 334 -12.10 -18.04 -17.73
N SER A 335 -11.27 -16.98 -17.73
CA SER A 335 -10.37 -16.63 -18.82
C SER A 335 -9.02 -16.10 -18.32
N VAL A 336 -7.99 -16.19 -19.15
CA VAL A 336 -6.68 -15.58 -18.90
C VAL A 336 -6.25 -14.63 -20.02
N VAL A 337 -5.53 -13.57 -19.66
CA VAL A 337 -4.83 -12.65 -20.58
C VAL A 337 -3.33 -12.92 -20.50
N ILE A 338 -2.77 -13.38 -21.62
CA ILE A 338 -1.37 -13.76 -21.77
C ILE A 338 -0.62 -12.64 -22.51
N GLY A 339 0.39 -12.08 -21.85
CA GLY A 339 1.15 -10.93 -22.33
C GLY A 339 0.57 -9.59 -21.85
N GLU A 340 0.29 -8.69 -22.79
CA GLU A 340 -0.14 -7.31 -22.52
C GLU A 340 -1.66 -7.12 -22.61
N ALA A 341 -2.23 -6.21 -21.81
CA ALA A 341 -3.66 -5.87 -21.89
C ALA A 341 -4.00 -5.07 -23.17
N VAL A 342 -3.06 -4.28 -23.70
CA VAL A 342 -3.25 -3.53 -24.94
C VAL A 342 -3.39 -4.51 -26.11
N GLY A 343 -4.47 -4.38 -26.89
CA GLY A 343 -4.82 -5.30 -27.97
C GLY A 343 -5.67 -6.51 -27.55
N ALA A 344 -5.55 -7.00 -26.31
CA ALA A 344 -6.40 -8.09 -25.80
C ALA A 344 -7.70 -7.59 -25.13
N TRP A 345 -7.69 -6.43 -24.48
CA TRP A 345 -8.80 -5.99 -23.61
C TRP A 345 -10.12 -5.74 -24.34
N GLU A 346 -10.06 -5.24 -25.58
CA GLU A 346 -11.26 -5.00 -26.39
C GLU A 346 -11.99 -6.32 -26.73
N GLU A 347 -11.24 -7.38 -27.03
CA GLU A 347 -11.78 -8.71 -27.27
C GLU A 347 -12.43 -9.29 -26.00
N VAL A 348 -11.77 -9.16 -24.85
CA VAL A 348 -12.28 -9.58 -23.53
C VAL A 348 -13.62 -8.90 -23.20
N ILE A 349 -13.74 -7.58 -23.43
CA ILE A 349 -15.00 -6.85 -23.21
C ILE A 349 -16.08 -7.30 -24.19
N ASN A 350 -15.75 -7.41 -25.48
CA ASN A 350 -16.71 -7.81 -26.51
C ASN A 350 -17.25 -9.22 -26.32
N ASP A 351 -16.44 -10.17 -25.83
CA ASP A 351 -16.89 -11.53 -25.53
C ASP A 351 -17.59 -11.64 -24.17
N TYR A 352 -17.24 -10.80 -23.19
CA TYR A 352 -18.00 -10.70 -21.93
C TYR A 352 -19.42 -10.20 -22.17
N GLU A 353 -19.60 -9.16 -23.01
CA GLU A 353 -20.92 -8.60 -23.34
C GLU A 353 -21.83 -9.58 -24.11
N LYS A 354 -21.26 -10.53 -24.84
CA LYS A 354 -21.98 -11.60 -25.55
C LYS A 354 -22.19 -12.86 -24.72
N GLY A 355 -21.50 -12.99 -23.58
CA GLY A 355 -21.43 -14.24 -22.81
C GLY A 355 -20.56 -15.34 -23.47
N THR A 356 -19.71 -15.00 -24.45
CA THR A 356 -18.93 -15.94 -25.28
C THR A 356 -17.45 -16.00 -24.88
N MET A 357 -17.16 -15.87 -23.59
CA MET A 357 -15.79 -15.74 -23.06
C MET A 357 -14.86 -16.89 -23.46
N LYS A 358 -13.77 -16.56 -24.16
CA LYS A 358 -12.69 -17.51 -24.51
C LYS A 358 -11.87 -17.88 -23.28
N LYS A 359 -11.21 -19.04 -23.29
CA LYS A 359 -10.28 -19.44 -22.21
C LYS A 359 -8.99 -18.63 -22.21
N LYS A 360 -8.37 -18.38 -23.36
CA LYS A 360 -7.08 -17.68 -23.46
C LYS A 360 -7.18 -16.53 -24.47
N TYR A 361 -6.81 -15.33 -24.02
CA TYR A 361 -6.62 -14.13 -24.84
C TYR A 361 -5.13 -13.80 -24.88
N TYR A 362 -4.62 -13.33 -26.02
CA TYR A 362 -3.19 -13.14 -26.27
C TYR A 362 -2.91 -11.76 -26.85
N SER A 363 -1.89 -11.06 -26.34
CA SER A 363 -1.32 -9.90 -27.02
C SER A 363 0.12 -9.64 -26.58
N LEU A 364 0.97 -9.20 -27.51
CA LEU A 364 2.28 -8.61 -27.22
C LEU A 364 2.28 -7.07 -27.33
N GLY A 365 1.18 -6.49 -27.81
CA GLY A 365 0.90 -5.06 -27.90
C GLY A 365 1.79 -4.22 -28.84
N PRO A 366 1.24 -3.24 -29.60
CA PRO A 366 2.01 -2.05 -29.88
C PRO A 366 2.33 -1.34 -28.54
N LEU A 367 3.50 -0.69 -28.43
CA LEU A 367 3.79 0.15 -27.25
C LEU A 367 3.16 1.55 -27.38
N ASP A 368 2.74 1.94 -28.58
CA ASP A 368 1.95 3.15 -28.76
C ASP A 368 0.58 2.94 -28.12
N ASP A 369 0.45 3.39 -26.87
CA ASP A 369 -0.78 3.27 -26.08
C ASP A 369 -1.91 4.00 -26.84
N PRO A 370 -3.09 3.39 -27.04
CA PRO A 370 -4.20 4.03 -27.72
C PRO A 370 -4.55 5.41 -27.14
N GLU A 371 -5.06 6.30 -27.99
CA GLU A 371 -5.32 7.70 -27.62
C GLU A 371 -6.22 7.85 -26.37
N SER A 372 -7.10 6.87 -26.10
CA SER A 372 -7.91 6.81 -24.88
C SER A 372 -7.10 6.51 -23.60
N VAL A 373 -6.06 5.68 -23.69
CA VAL A 373 -5.08 5.44 -22.61
C VAL A 373 -4.19 6.67 -22.41
N GLN A 374 -3.74 7.32 -23.49
CA GLN A 374 -3.02 8.59 -23.38
C GLN A 374 -3.88 9.68 -22.71
N LYS A 375 -5.17 9.76 -23.05
CA LYS A 375 -6.15 10.64 -22.40
C LYS A 375 -6.31 10.33 -20.91
N GLU A 376 -6.38 9.06 -20.52
CA GLU A 376 -6.52 8.68 -19.11
C GLU A 376 -5.23 8.92 -18.29
N LEU A 377 -4.05 8.62 -18.85
CA LEU A 377 -2.76 9.01 -18.27
C LEU A 377 -2.67 10.53 -18.07
N MET A 378 -3.31 11.31 -18.95
CA MET A 378 -3.40 12.76 -18.83
C MET A 378 -4.48 13.23 -17.83
N SER A 379 -5.55 12.48 -17.53
CA SER A 379 -6.51 12.80 -16.46
C SER A 379 -6.12 12.27 -15.08
N ALA A 380 -5.15 11.36 -14.99
CA ALA A 380 -4.57 10.91 -13.73
C ALA A 380 -4.03 12.07 -12.87
N SER A 381 -4.00 11.88 -11.55
CA SER A 381 -3.51 12.94 -10.65
C SER A 381 -2.02 13.24 -10.91
N PRO A 382 -1.54 14.48 -10.66
CA PRO A 382 -0.13 14.83 -10.87
C PRO A 382 0.86 13.93 -10.11
N GLU A 383 0.44 13.41 -8.96
CA GLU A 383 1.22 12.49 -8.14
C GLU A 383 1.31 11.08 -8.75
N ILE A 384 0.23 10.61 -9.39
CA ILE A 384 0.19 9.31 -10.06
C ILE A 384 0.94 9.45 -11.40
N ALA A 385 0.57 10.43 -12.22
CA ALA A 385 1.17 10.67 -13.53
C ALA A 385 2.69 10.97 -13.48
N SER A 386 3.22 11.60 -12.42
CA SER A 386 4.67 11.79 -12.31
C SER A 386 5.45 10.51 -11.98
N LYS A 387 4.79 9.47 -11.45
CA LYS A 387 5.41 8.21 -11.01
C LYS A 387 5.25 7.06 -12.02
N LEU A 388 4.39 7.23 -13.05
CA LEU A 388 3.98 6.18 -13.98
C LEU A 388 4.39 6.42 -15.44
N ILE A 389 5.42 7.23 -15.70
CA ILE A 389 5.89 7.46 -17.07
C ILE A 389 6.79 6.30 -17.51
N GLU A 390 6.33 5.56 -18.51
CA GLU A 390 7.07 4.50 -19.19
C GLU A 390 7.44 5.00 -20.60
N THR A 391 8.72 4.94 -20.96
CA THR A 391 9.21 5.44 -22.27
C THR A 391 9.47 4.33 -23.27
N THR A 392 9.86 3.15 -22.78
CA THR A 392 10.24 1.96 -23.55
C THR A 392 9.77 0.66 -22.88
N ARG A 393 9.61 -0.40 -23.67
CA ARG A 393 9.46 -1.80 -23.20
C ARG A 393 10.47 -2.69 -23.92
N GLY A 394 10.89 -3.76 -23.24
CA GLY A 394 12.03 -4.59 -23.65
C GLY A 394 13.36 -4.08 -23.09
N CYS A 395 14.46 -4.75 -23.43
CA CYS A 395 15.82 -4.36 -23.02
C CYS A 395 16.86 -4.88 -24.01
N LYS A 396 17.98 -4.16 -24.17
CA LYS A 396 19.15 -4.62 -24.94
C LYS A 396 19.94 -5.76 -24.29
N PHE A 397 19.61 -6.12 -23.04
CA PHE A 397 20.24 -7.19 -22.28
C PHE A 397 19.22 -8.31 -22.03
N ASP A 398 19.67 -9.55 -22.23
CA ASP A 398 18.87 -10.77 -22.10
C ASP A 398 19.44 -11.67 -20.99
N CYS A 399 19.41 -11.19 -19.74
CA CYS A 399 19.92 -11.93 -18.57
C CYS A 399 19.01 -13.13 -18.25
N GLU A 400 19.56 -14.32 -17.96
CA GLU A 400 18.76 -15.56 -17.91
C GLU A 400 17.64 -15.58 -16.86
N PHE A 401 17.80 -14.81 -15.77
CA PHE A 401 16.86 -14.70 -14.65
C PHE A 401 15.73 -13.68 -14.88
N CYS A 402 15.79 -12.88 -15.96
CA CYS A 402 14.91 -11.74 -16.13
C CYS A 402 13.66 -12.09 -16.93
N ALA A 403 12.48 -11.96 -16.32
CA ALA A 403 11.20 -12.16 -17.01
C ALA A 403 10.84 -11.02 -17.98
N GLY A 404 11.51 -9.86 -17.89
CA GLY A 404 11.21 -8.65 -18.68
C GLY A 404 11.28 -8.86 -20.19
N PRO A 405 12.40 -9.34 -20.76
CA PRO A 405 12.51 -9.63 -22.21
C PRO A 405 11.56 -10.72 -22.71
N MET A 406 11.09 -11.61 -21.82
CA MET A 406 10.16 -12.69 -22.17
C MET A 406 8.71 -12.20 -22.20
N MET A 407 8.33 -11.30 -21.27
CA MET A 407 7.01 -10.66 -21.26
C MET A 407 6.85 -9.58 -22.33
N CYS A 408 7.82 -8.68 -22.44
CA CYS A 408 7.72 -7.49 -23.29
C CYS A 408 8.14 -7.72 -24.75
N GLY A 409 8.61 -8.93 -25.06
CA GLY A 409 9.27 -9.28 -26.32
C GLY A 409 10.75 -8.85 -26.37
N ARG A 410 11.50 -9.46 -27.29
CA ARG A 410 12.95 -9.20 -27.48
C ARG A 410 13.27 -7.88 -28.19
N GLN A 411 12.30 -7.25 -28.85
CA GLN A 411 12.49 -5.96 -29.52
C GLN A 411 12.21 -4.81 -28.55
N ILE A 412 13.06 -3.78 -28.57
CA ILE A 412 12.85 -2.57 -27.76
C ILE A 412 11.80 -1.71 -28.46
N ARG A 413 10.58 -1.71 -27.92
CA ARG A 413 9.50 -0.82 -28.33
C ARG A 413 9.66 0.53 -27.62
N LYS A 414 9.28 1.63 -28.28
CA LYS A 414 9.47 3.02 -27.82
C LYS A 414 8.20 3.84 -27.99
N LYS A 415 7.85 4.71 -27.04
CA LYS A 415 6.72 5.66 -27.18
C LYS A 415 7.16 6.93 -27.90
N PRO A 416 6.27 7.64 -28.61
CA PRO A 416 6.62 8.90 -29.25
C PRO A 416 7.08 9.95 -28.23
N VAL A 417 8.23 10.59 -28.49
CA VAL A 417 8.81 11.62 -27.59
C VAL A 417 7.81 12.74 -27.31
N LYS A 418 7.00 13.13 -28.31
CA LYS A 418 5.91 14.12 -28.18
C LYS A 418 4.94 13.85 -27.01
N ASP A 419 4.59 12.59 -26.78
CA ASP A 419 3.50 12.21 -25.86
C ASP A 419 4.03 12.15 -24.42
N ILE A 420 5.25 11.64 -24.23
CA ILE A 420 5.99 11.73 -22.96
C ILE A 420 6.17 13.21 -22.55
N LEU A 421 6.57 14.07 -23.50
CA LEU A 421 6.71 15.50 -23.24
C LEU A 421 5.37 16.16 -22.92
N ALA A 422 4.24 15.71 -23.49
CA ALA A 422 2.91 16.23 -23.18
C ALA A 422 2.52 15.94 -21.71
N ILE A 423 2.72 14.70 -21.25
CA ILE A 423 2.48 14.29 -19.85
C ILE A 423 3.36 15.12 -18.91
N ILE A 424 4.67 15.20 -19.17
CA ILE A 424 5.59 15.99 -18.32
C ILE A 424 5.21 17.48 -18.33
N LYS A 425 4.88 18.06 -19.49
CA LYS A 425 4.45 19.47 -19.60
C LYS A 425 3.19 19.77 -18.78
N LYS A 426 2.21 18.86 -18.74
CA LYS A 426 1.01 18.99 -17.91
C LYS A 426 1.33 18.90 -16.42
N VAL A 427 2.08 17.88 -16.02
CA VAL A 427 2.32 17.54 -14.60
C VAL A 427 3.34 18.47 -13.91
N ARG A 428 4.36 18.96 -14.64
CA ARG A 428 5.51 19.71 -14.09
C ARG A 428 5.19 21.02 -13.38
N HIS A 429 3.96 21.52 -13.49
CA HIS A 429 3.50 22.73 -12.81
C HIS A 429 3.07 22.44 -11.37
N GLN A 430 2.66 21.20 -11.07
CA GLN A 430 2.19 20.77 -9.74
C GLN A 430 3.15 19.80 -9.06
N CYS A 431 3.87 18.95 -9.83
CA CYS A 431 4.93 18.09 -9.29
C CYS A 431 6.22 18.23 -10.09
N LYS A 432 7.34 18.56 -9.42
CA LYS A 432 8.67 18.68 -10.05
C LYS A 432 9.48 17.39 -10.05
N HIS A 433 8.99 16.33 -9.42
CA HIS A 433 9.70 15.09 -9.18
C HIS A 433 9.01 13.92 -9.91
N PHE A 434 9.76 13.28 -10.81
CA PHE A 434 9.27 12.21 -11.68
C PHE A 434 10.02 10.90 -11.44
N CYS A 435 9.33 9.77 -11.61
CA CYS A 435 9.92 8.44 -11.69
C CYS A 435 9.56 7.83 -13.04
N PHE A 436 10.57 7.39 -13.79
CA PHE A 436 10.36 6.55 -14.96
C PHE A 436 10.18 5.09 -14.53
N LEU A 437 9.24 4.38 -15.16
CA LEU A 437 8.92 2.98 -14.89
C LEU A 437 9.83 1.99 -15.62
N ASP A 438 10.49 2.44 -16.70
CA ASP A 438 11.33 1.63 -17.58
C ASP A 438 12.26 0.70 -16.80
N ALA A 439 12.17 -0.60 -17.08
CA ALA A 439 13.06 -1.61 -16.50
C ALA A 439 14.55 -1.27 -16.76
N ASN A 440 14.81 -0.59 -17.88
CA ASN A 440 16.06 0.07 -18.16
C ASN A 440 15.83 1.33 -19.01
N ILE A 441 15.90 2.53 -18.41
CA ILE A 441 15.75 3.80 -19.14
C ILE A 441 16.80 3.99 -20.25
N TYR A 442 17.92 3.27 -20.19
CA TYR A 442 18.99 3.29 -21.19
C TYR A 442 18.95 2.04 -22.11
N ALA A 443 17.77 1.45 -22.32
CA ALA A 443 17.57 0.31 -23.21
C ALA A 443 17.98 0.62 -24.66
N ASP A 444 17.53 1.75 -25.23
CA ASP A 444 18.00 2.28 -26.52
C ASP A 444 18.84 3.56 -26.28
N PRO A 445 20.18 3.51 -26.44
CA PRO A 445 21.05 4.66 -26.27
C PRO A 445 20.80 5.84 -27.22
N LYS A 446 20.26 5.61 -28.43
CA LYS A 446 19.96 6.69 -29.38
C LYS A 446 18.70 7.44 -28.92
N TYR A 447 17.64 6.70 -28.64
CA TYR A 447 16.38 7.24 -28.13
C TYR A 447 16.54 7.92 -26.77
N PHE A 448 17.43 7.42 -25.90
CA PHE A 448 17.76 8.10 -24.65
C PHE A 448 18.33 9.52 -24.90
N ILE A 449 19.23 9.69 -25.87
CA ILE A 449 19.75 11.03 -26.20
C ILE A 449 18.63 11.92 -26.77
N GLU A 450 17.84 11.41 -27.72
CA GLU A 450 16.70 12.10 -28.34
C GLU A 450 15.70 12.63 -27.29
N LEU A 451 15.23 11.75 -26.41
CA LEU A 451 14.24 12.08 -25.39
C LEU A 451 14.78 13.03 -24.31
N PHE A 452 16.00 12.80 -23.81
CA PHE A 452 16.50 13.56 -22.66
C PHE A 452 17.05 14.97 -23.01
N GLU A 453 17.43 15.26 -24.26
CA GLU A 453 17.68 16.65 -24.69
C GLU A 453 16.38 17.50 -24.67
N GLU A 454 15.21 16.91 -24.95
CA GLU A 454 13.93 17.60 -24.79
C GLU A 454 13.50 17.72 -23.31
N ILE A 455 13.67 16.67 -22.50
CA ILE A 455 13.37 16.70 -21.06
C ILE A 455 14.21 17.76 -20.32
N LYS A 456 15.47 17.96 -20.74
CA LYS A 456 16.38 19.01 -20.24
C LYS A 456 15.79 20.42 -20.35
N LYS A 457 15.03 20.71 -21.42
CA LYS A 457 14.30 21.98 -21.59
C LYS A 457 13.15 22.15 -20.58
N LEU A 458 12.62 21.05 -20.01
CA LEU A 458 11.45 21.09 -19.12
C LEU A 458 11.78 21.42 -17.66
N LYS A 459 13.06 21.40 -17.26
CA LYS A 459 13.56 21.73 -15.90
C LYS A 459 12.87 20.94 -14.77
N ILE A 460 12.76 19.62 -14.94
CA ILE A 460 12.26 18.69 -13.93
C ILE A 460 13.40 18.06 -13.09
N LYS A 461 13.05 17.26 -12.09
CA LYS A 461 13.96 16.35 -11.38
C LYS A 461 13.44 14.93 -11.56
N TRP A 462 14.30 13.97 -11.89
CA TRP A 462 13.84 12.60 -12.19
C TRP A 462 14.70 11.49 -11.60
N ILE A 463 14.10 10.31 -11.45
CA ILE A 463 14.75 9.04 -11.04
C ILE A 463 14.31 7.91 -11.99
N ALA A 464 15.16 6.90 -12.19
CA ALA A 464 14.84 5.75 -13.05
C ALA A 464 15.65 4.51 -12.70
N SER A 465 15.16 3.34 -13.11
CA SER A 465 15.97 2.12 -13.19
C SER A 465 16.79 2.11 -14.48
N CYS A 466 18.04 1.65 -14.43
CA CYS A 466 19.02 1.80 -15.50
C CYS A 466 20.06 0.66 -15.47
N SER A 467 20.75 0.44 -16.58
CA SER A 467 21.94 -0.41 -16.65
C SER A 467 23.23 0.42 -16.52
N ILE A 468 24.22 -0.12 -15.80
CA ILE A 468 25.46 0.59 -15.43
C ILE A 468 26.35 0.98 -16.63
N ASP A 469 26.10 0.42 -17.82
CA ASP A 469 26.80 0.76 -19.05
C ASP A 469 26.58 2.21 -19.51
N ILE A 470 25.54 2.91 -19.02
CA ILE A 470 25.38 4.37 -19.23
C ILE A 470 26.64 5.14 -18.78
N ALA A 471 27.36 4.64 -17.77
CA ALA A 471 28.58 5.25 -17.27
C ALA A 471 29.83 4.99 -18.13
N THR A 472 29.71 4.21 -19.21
CA THR A 472 30.71 4.15 -20.28
C THR A 472 30.54 5.30 -21.28
N ASN A 473 29.29 5.76 -21.50
CA ASN A 473 28.96 6.86 -22.41
C ASN A 473 28.94 8.21 -21.68
N VAL A 474 30.04 8.95 -21.78
CA VAL A 474 30.19 10.27 -21.13
C VAL A 474 29.12 11.28 -21.58
N LYS A 475 28.66 11.23 -22.84
CA LYS A 475 27.57 12.10 -23.33
C LYS A 475 26.25 11.74 -22.65
N ALA A 476 25.85 10.47 -22.66
CA ALA A 476 24.60 10.03 -22.05
C ALA A 476 24.57 10.30 -20.53
N LEU A 477 25.65 10.00 -19.80
CA LEU A 477 25.73 10.27 -18.37
C LEU A 477 25.70 11.77 -18.03
N THR A 478 26.30 12.61 -18.88
CA THR A 478 26.24 14.08 -18.69
C THR A 478 24.84 14.62 -19.01
N LEU A 479 24.21 14.17 -20.09
CA LEU A 479 22.82 14.51 -20.42
C LEU A 479 21.84 14.05 -19.33
N ALA A 480 22.06 12.89 -18.72
CA ALA A 480 21.26 12.43 -17.58
C ALA A 480 21.31 13.46 -16.43
N LYS A 481 22.52 13.93 -16.07
CA LYS A 481 22.72 14.95 -15.04
C LYS A 481 22.04 16.28 -15.41
N GLU A 482 22.26 16.78 -16.62
CA GLU A 482 21.73 18.06 -17.11
C GLU A 482 20.20 18.07 -17.25
N SER A 483 19.61 16.95 -17.67
CA SER A 483 18.15 16.77 -17.75
C SER A 483 17.46 16.62 -16.39
N GLY A 484 18.22 16.66 -15.29
CA GLY A 484 17.71 16.71 -13.93
C GLY A 484 17.72 15.40 -13.16
N CYS A 485 18.45 14.37 -13.61
CA CYS A 485 18.57 13.11 -12.88
C CYS A 485 19.08 13.34 -11.45
N LYS A 486 18.43 12.66 -10.49
CA LYS A 486 18.83 12.65 -9.08
C LYS A 486 19.27 11.28 -8.61
N ILE A 487 18.60 10.21 -9.05
CA ILE A 487 18.92 8.84 -8.66
C ILE A 487 18.82 7.92 -9.89
N LEU A 488 19.88 7.17 -10.18
CA LEU A 488 19.82 5.99 -11.03
C LEU A 488 19.86 4.74 -10.15
N ARG A 489 18.94 3.81 -10.41
CA ARG A 489 18.94 2.49 -9.75
C ARG A 489 19.61 1.49 -10.69
N PHE A 490 20.71 0.90 -10.26
CA PHE A 490 21.43 -0.13 -11.03
C PHE A 490 21.31 -1.48 -10.33
N GLY A 491 21.06 -2.53 -11.10
CA GLY A 491 21.36 -3.88 -10.66
C GLY A 491 22.88 -4.13 -10.69
N TYR A 492 23.39 -4.76 -9.64
CA TYR A 492 24.73 -5.33 -9.53
C TYR A 492 24.54 -6.79 -9.15
N GLU A 493 24.37 -7.64 -10.15
CA GLU A 493 23.84 -8.99 -9.95
C GLU A 493 24.88 -10.00 -9.45
N ILE A 494 26.15 -9.80 -9.77
CA ILE A 494 27.24 -10.77 -9.52
C ILE A 494 28.53 -10.08 -9.10
N THR A 495 29.44 -10.84 -8.48
CA THR A 495 30.82 -10.39 -8.19
C THR A 495 31.71 -10.42 -9.43
N ASP A 496 32.90 -9.83 -9.35
CA ASP A 496 33.90 -9.83 -10.43
C ASP A 496 34.63 -11.18 -10.63
N GLN A 497 34.42 -12.13 -9.71
CA GLN A 497 34.97 -13.48 -9.74
C GLN A 497 33.90 -14.56 -10.01
N SER A 498 32.65 -14.16 -10.26
CA SER A 498 31.53 -15.07 -10.56
C SER A 498 31.72 -15.76 -11.93
N VAL A 499 31.30 -17.04 -12.00
CA VAL A 499 31.37 -17.83 -13.25
C VAL A 499 30.35 -17.35 -14.28
N GLU A 500 29.25 -16.75 -13.82
CA GLU A 500 28.16 -16.20 -14.63
C GLU A 500 28.60 -15.02 -15.51
N ILE A 501 29.77 -14.41 -15.26
CA ILE A 501 30.43 -13.48 -16.21
C ILE A 501 30.51 -14.08 -17.63
N LYS A 502 30.62 -15.42 -17.76
CA LYS A 502 30.62 -16.14 -19.04
C LYS A 502 29.31 -15.99 -19.85
N GLN A 503 28.19 -15.57 -19.24
CA GLN A 503 26.96 -15.25 -19.96
C GLN A 503 27.07 -13.94 -20.77
N GLY A 504 28.09 -13.12 -20.53
CA GLY A 504 28.34 -11.88 -21.25
C GLY A 504 27.29 -10.79 -21.00
N GLY A 505 26.97 -10.01 -22.02
CA GLY A 505 25.92 -8.97 -21.96
C GLY A 505 26.15 -7.96 -20.83
N LYS A 506 25.28 -7.97 -19.82
CA LYS A 506 25.42 -7.10 -18.64
C LYS A 506 26.47 -7.60 -17.64
N PHE A 507 26.64 -8.92 -17.54
CA PHE A 507 27.50 -9.57 -16.54
C PHE A 507 29.00 -9.35 -16.82
N SER A 508 29.39 -9.12 -18.08
CA SER A 508 30.75 -8.69 -18.45
C SER A 508 31.14 -7.27 -18.00
N LEU A 509 30.32 -6.61 -17.17
CA LEU A 509 30.62 -5.32 -16.54
C LEU A 509 30.95 -5.45 -15.04
N ALA A 510 30.88 -6.65 -14.45
CA ALA A 510 31.05 -6.86 -13.00
C ALA A 510 32.38 -6.30 -12.46
N ASN A 511 33.50 -6.61 -13.12
CA ASN A 511 34.84 -6.09 -12.80
C ASN A 511 34.99 -4.56 -12.96
N LYS A 512 34.00 -3.88 -13.55
CA LYS A 512 33.97 -2.42 -13.73
C LYS A 512 32.94 -1.74 -12.83
N TYR A 513 32.12 -2.49 -12.08
CA TYR A 513 31.02 -1.94 -11.26
C TYR A 513 31.47 -0.79 -10.35
N SER A 514 32.53 -0.94 -9.54
CA SER A 514 32.98 0.12 -8.64
C SER A 514 33.46 1.38 -9.39
N VAL A 515 34.21 1.21 -10.48
CA VAL A 515 34.73 2.32 -11.30
C VAL A 515 33.60 3.08 -12.00
N LEU A 516 32.61 2.36 -12.55
CA LEU A 516 31.44 2.95 -13.19
C LEU A 516 30.52 3.63 -12.16
N THR A 517 30.33 3.02 -10.99
CA THR A 517 29.58 3.61 -9.86
C THR A 517 30.21 4.92 -9.41
N LYS A 518 31.55 4.96 -9.31
CA LYS A 518 32.28 6.20 -9.04
C LYS A 518 31.98 7.26 -10.11
N LYS A 519 32.10 6.95 -11.41
CA LYS A 519 31.80 7.91 -12.50
C LYS A 519 30.38 8.52 -12.41
N VAL A 520 29.37 7.73 -12.04
CA VAL A 520 27.99 8.23 -11.84
C VAL A 520 27.92 9.20 -10.66
N ARG A 521 28.55 8.84 -9.53
CA ARG A 521 28.62 9.67 -8.32
C ARG A 521 29.42 10.96 -8.53
N ASP A 522 30.53 10.91 -9.27
CA ASP A 522 31.38 12.06 -9.60
C ASP A 522 30.65 13.06 -10.50
N LYS A 523 29.71 12.59 -11.34
CA LYS A 523 28.75 13.45 -12.07
C LYS A 523 27.62 13.99 -11.17
N GLY A 524 27.64 13.69 -9.87
CA GLY A 524 26.67 14.15 -8.88
C GLY A 524 25.28 13.53 -9.06
N ILE A 525 25.20 12.30 -9.53
CA ILE A 525 23.96 11.49 -9.55
C ILE A 525 24.06 10.48 -8.41
N HIS A 526 23.02 10.38 -7.56
CA HIS A 526 22.99 9.37 -6.51
C HIS A 526 22.71 7.98 -7.11
N VAL A 527 23.20 6.95 -6.42
CA VAL A 527 23.06 5.57 -6.86
C VAL A 527 22.17 4.81 -5.87
N THR A 528 21.22 4.04 -6.40
CA THR A 528 20.59 2.94 -5.68
C THR A 528 21.09 1.62 -6.25
N ALA A 529 21.47 0.67 -5.39
CA ALA A 529 21.85 -0.67 -5.78
C ALA A 529 20.70 -1.65 -5.56
N PHE A 530 20.39 -2.44 -6.59
CA PHE A 530 19.74 -3.73 -6.43
C PHE A 530 20.84 -4.79 -6.48
N LEU A 531 20.94 -5.61 -5.45
CA LEU A 531 21.97 -6.65 -5.31
C LEU A 531 21.30 -8.02 -5.42
N ILE A 532 21.96 -9.00 -6.03
CA ILE A 532 21.50 -10.40 -6.07
C ILE A 532 22.53 -11.29 -5.38
N PHE A 533 22.07 -12.36 -4.74
CA PHE A 533 22.88 -13.45 -4.21
C PHE A 533 22.13 -14.79 -4.39
N GLY A 534 22.86 -15.90 -4.48
CA GLY A 534 22.30 -17.21 -4.81
C GLY A 534 22.46 -17.59 -6.28
N HIS A 535 23.54 -17.14 -6.91
CA HIS A 535 24.01 -17.67 -8.20
C HIS A 535 24.69 -19.04 -8.05
N ASP A 536 24.98 -19.75 -9.15
CA ASP A 536 25.55 -21.11 -9.11
C ASP A 536 27.01 -21.12 -8.62
N SER A 537 27.73 -20.02 -8.84
CA SER A 537 29.07 -19.80 -8.28
C SER A 537 29.08 -19.28 -6.84
N ASP A 538 27.95 -18.85 -6.27
CA ASP A 538 27.92 -18.22 -4.95
C ASP A 538 28.33 -19.15 -3.80
N ASN A 539 29.00 -18.56 -2.81
CA ASN A 539 29.60 -19.22 -1.67
C ASN A 539 29.94 -18.17 -0.57
N PHE A 540 30.49 -18.62 0.56
CA PHE A 540 30.84 -17.72 1.66
C PHE A 540 31.80 -16.58 1.28
N LYS A 541 32.76 -16.82 0.37
CA LYS A 541 33.68 -15.77 -0.10
C LYS A 541 32.95 -14.74 -0.97
N SER A 542 32.11 -15.16 -1.92
CA SER A 542 31.37 -14.19 -2.76
C SER A 542 30.40 -13.34 -1.94
N PHE A 543 29.86 -13.88 -0.84
CA PHE A 543 29.09 -13.10 0.14
C PHE A 543 29.94 -12.03 0.84
N LEU A 544 31.15 -12.36 1.29
CA LEU A 544 32.10 -11.38 1.84
C LEU A 544 32.53 -10.33 0.80
N ASP A 545 32.75 -10.73 -0.45
CA ASP A 545 33.07 -9.81 -1.55
C ASP A 545 31.88 -8.87 -1.87
N LEU A 546 30.62 -9.34 -1.77
CA LEU A 546 29.41 -8.53 -1.90
C LEU A 546 29.26 -7.52 -0.75
N ILE A 547 29.56 -7.92 0.49
CA ILE A 547 29.61 -7.01 1.65
C ILE A 547 30.71 -5.95 1.44
N ARG A 548 31.92 -6.37 1.03
CA ARG A 548 33.04 -5.47 0.76
C ARG A 548 32.73 -4.47 -0.35
N PHE A 549 32.13 -4.93 -1.45
CA PHE A 549 31.65 -4.08 -2.54
C PHE A 549 30.67 -3.02 -2.04
N SER A 550 29.76 -3.42 -1.14
CA SER A 550 28.72 -2.57 -0.55
C SER A 550 29.24 -1.54 0.45
N LEU A 551 30.32 -1.86 1.18
CA LEU A 551 31.00 -0.92 2.08
C LEU A 551 31.88 0.09 1.33
N VAL A 552 32.53 -0.34 0.24
CA VAL A 552 33.45 0.50 -0.55
C VAL A 552 32.69 1.44 -1.52
N ASN A 553 31.49 1.07 -1.95
CA ASN A 553 30.65 1.89 -2.84
C ASN A 553 29.47 2.53 -2.08
N PRO A 554 29.55 3.81 -1.67
CA PRO A 554 28.44 4.47 -0.97
C PRO A 554 27.29 4.78 -1.92
N PHE A 555 26.39 3.80 -2.05
CA PHE A 555 25.06 3.85 -2.66
C PHE A 555 23.98 3.68 -1.59
N PHE A 556 22.71 3.79 -1.98
CA PHE A 556 21.58 3.35 -1.16
C PHE A 556 21.14 1.95 -1.59
N THR A 557 20.82 1.07 -0.64
CA THR A 557 20.00 -0.13 -0.91
C THR A 557 19.03 -0.36 0.25
N ARG A 558 18.06 -1.25 0.06
CA ARG A 558 17.09 -1.69 1.08
C ARG A 558 17.29 -3.15 1.47
N SER A 559 17.82 -3.98 0.58
CA SER A 559 18.04 -5.42 0.77
C SER A 559 18.89 -5.98 -0.38
N VAL A 560 19.45 -7.17 -0.18
CA VAL A 560 19.86 -8.08 -1.27
C VAL A 560 18.65 -8.93 -1.64
N CYS A 561 18.47 -9.23 -2.92
CA CYS A 561 17.49 -10.19 -3.41
C CYS A 561 18.12 -11.59 -3.51
N ILE A 562 17.40 -12.63 -3.10
CA ILE A 562 17.77 -14.01 -3.40
C ILE A 562 17.37 -14.34 -4.84
N LEU A 563 18.27 -14.97 -5.60
CA LEU A 563 18.05 -15.31 -7.01
C LEU A 563 16.83 -16.23 -7.15
N THR A 564 15.76 -15.70 -7.75
CA THR A 564 14.48 -16.41 -7.89
C THR A 564 14.26 -16.83 -9.35
N PRO A 565 14.08 -18.13 -9.64
CA PRO A 565 13.79 -18.66 -10.97
C PRO A 565 12.30 -18.43 -11.32
N TYR A 566 11.93 -17.23 -11.73
CA TYR A 566 10.53 -16.96 -12.11
C TYR A 566 10.10 -17.81 -13.33
N PRO A 567 8.88 -18.38 -13.35
CA PRO A 567 8.32 -19.06 -14.52
C PRO A 567 8.48 -18.22 -15.81
N GLY A 568 8.75 -18.88 -16.93
CA GLY A 568 9.04 -18.23 -18.22
C GLY A 568 10.50 -17.77 -18.40
N THR A 569 11.29 -17.67 -17.34
CA THR A 569 12.72 -17.31 -17.45
C THR A 569 13.57 -18.48 -17.93
N ARG A 570 14.70 -18.21 -18.60
CA ARG A 570 15.65 -19.28 -18.95
C ARG A 570 16.23 -19.95 -17.71
N LEU A 571 16.46 -19.18 -16.64
CA LEU A 571 16.87 -19.72 -15.35
C LEU A 571 15.87 -20.75 -14.82
N TYR A 572 14.56 -20.49 -14.89
CA TYR A 572 13.54 -21.45 -14.44
C TYR A 572 13.57 -22.75 -15.25
N TYR A 573 13.52 -22.69 -16.58
CA TYR A 573 13.56 -23.91 -17.40
C TYR A 573 14.87 -24.69 -17.23
N ARG A 574 16.01 -23.98 -17.10
CA ARG A 574 17.31 -24.58 -16.78
C ARG A 574 17.29 -25.28 -15.42
N LYS A 575 16.83 -24.60 -14.36
CA LYS A 575 16.82 -25.14 -12.99
C LYS A 575 15.78 -26.23 -12.77
N LEU A 576 14.70 -26.24 -13.55
CA LEU A 576 13.74 -27.35 -13.59
C LEU A 576 14.38 -28.59 -14.22
N ALA A 577 15.08 -28.44 -15.36
CA ALA A 577 15.78 -29.53 -16.03
C ALA A 577 16.99 -30.09 -15.25
N GLU A 578 17.64 -29.26 -14.43
CA GLU A 578 18.74 -29.67 -13.53
C GLU A 578 18.27 -30.34 -12.22
N ASP A 579 16.95 -30.51 -11.98
CA ASP A 579 16.34 -30.80 -10.66
C ASP A 579 16.92 -29.92 -9.53
N LYS A 580 17.08 -28.62 -9.81
CA LYS A 580 17.62 -27.64 -8.87
C LYS A 580 16.55 -26.78 -8.21
N ILE A 581 15.26 -26.95 -8.51
CA ILE A 581 14.16 -26.26 -7.82
C ILE A 581 13.82 -27.00 -6.50
N ARG A 582 13.70 -26.27 -5.39
CA ARG A 582 13.36 -26.85 -4.06
C ARG A 582 11.86 -27.10 -3.87
N ASN A 583 11.04 -26.19 -4.36
CA ASN A 583 9.58 -26.24 -4.27
C ASN A 583 8.93 -25.39 -5.37
N LEU A 584 7.63 -25.60 -5.59
CA LEU A 584 6.78 -24.75 -6.44
C LEU A 584 5.76 -23.97 -5.58
N ASN A 585 6.07 -23.70 -4.32
CA ASN A 585 5.24 -22.84 -3.46
C ASN A 585 5.47 -21.39 -3.86
N TRP A 586 4.61 -20.86 -4.73
CA TRP A 586 4.78 -19.53 -5.31
C TRP A 586 4.87 -18.39 -4.28
N MET A 587 4.35 -18.55 -3.06
CA MET A 587 4.54 -17.59 -1.96
C MET A 587 6.01 -17.41 -1.54
N ASP A 588 6.86 -18.42 -1.77
CA ASP A 588 8.31 -18.36 -1.52
C ASP A 588 9.10 -17.72 -2.66
N TYR A 589 8.49 -17.51 -3.85
CA TYR A 589 9.12 -16.88 -5.03
C TYR A 589 9.09 -15.34 -4.92
N ASN A 590 9.49 -14.84 -3.75
CA ASN A 590 9.38 -13.45 -3.30
C ASN A 590 10.72 -12.69 -3.31
N ALA A 591 11.80 -13.32 -3.80
CA ALA A 591 13.16 -12.81 -3.81
C ALA A 591 13.79 -12.50 -2.44
N SER A 592 13.27 -13.07 -1.34
CA SER A 592 13.95 -13.12 -0.04
C SER A 592 14.24 -14.53 0.48
N LYS A 593 13.69 -15.58 -0.15
CA LYS A 593 13.96 -16.99 0.14
C LYS A 593 14.71 -17.73 -0.97
N PHE A 594 15.39 -18.82 -0.60
CA PHE A 594 15.96 -19.77 -1.55
C PHE A 594 14.92 -20.81 -1.98
N VAL A 595 14.56 -20.77 -3.27
CA VAL A 595 13.78 -21.83 -3.93
C VAL A 595 14.65 -22.68 -4.89
N LEU A 596 15.98 -22.54 -4.79
CA LEU A 596 17.00 -23.28 -5.57
C LEU A 596 17.93 -24.09 -4.66
N LYS A 597 18.34 -25.29 -5.08
CA LYS A 597 19.23 -26.22 -4.34
C LYS A 597 20.72 -25.86 -4.55
N HIS A 598 21.36 -25.22 -3.58
CA HIS A 598 22.78 -24.87 -3.64
C HIS A 598 23.68 -25.90 -2.95
N ASP A 599 24.74 -26.31 -3.63
CA ASP A 599 25.72 -27.29 -3.12
C ASP A 599 26.78 -26.66 -2.19
N LYS A 600 26.74 -25.34 -2.00
CA LYS A 600 27.77 -24.53 -1.33
C LYS A 600 27.23 -23.54 -0.28
N LEU A 601 25.91 -23.46 -0.11
CA LEU A 601 25.25 -22.48 0.75
C LEU A 601 24.39 -23.18 1.81
N ASN A 602 24.54 -22.79 3.07
CA ASN A 602 23.54 -23.10 4.10
C ASN A 602 22.40 -22.09 3.94
N GLU A 603 21.46 -22.38 3.05
CA GLU A 603 20.43 -21.44 2.62
C GLU A 603 19.61 -20.84 3.77
N PRO A 604 19.10 -21.61 4.78
CA PRO A 604 18.40 -21.02 5.93
C PRO A 604 19.24 -20.05 6.76
N LEU A 605 20.56 -20.29 6.85
CA LEU A 605 21.48 -19.33 7.49
C LEU A 605 21.56 -18.03 6.67
N TYR A 606 21.65 -18.12 5.35
CA TYR A 606 21.70 -16.95 4.47
C TYR A 606 20.40 -16.14 4.47
N GLU A 607 19.22 -16.78 4.51
CA GLU A 607 17.92 -16.08 4.67
C GLU A 607 17.85 -15.22 5.94
N VAL A 608 18.54 -15.65 7.01
CA VAL A 608 18.61 -14.90 8.28
C VAL A 608 19.70 -13.83 8.28
N ILE A 609 20.94 -14.16 7.90
CA ILE A 609 22.06 -13.21 8.03
C ILE A 609 22.06 -12.11 6.96
N ILE A 610 21.54 -12.36 5.76
CA ILE A 610 21.54 -11.36 4.68
C ILE A 610 20.70 -10.13 5.05
N PRO A 611 19.42 -10.26 5.48
CA PRO A 611 18.65 -9.12 5.97
C PRO A 611 19.29 -8.44 7.18
N ILE A 612 19.85 -9.18 8.14
CA ILE A 612 20.47 -8.59 9.34
C ILE A 612 21.67 -7.71 8.94
N ILE A 613 22.62 -8.26 8.18
CA ILE A 613 23.86 -7.58 7.80
C ILE A 613 23.56 -6.37 6.91
N PHE A 614 22.68 -6.50 5.91
CA PHE A 614 22.38 -5.38 5.02
C PHE A 614 21.49 -4.31 5.67
N ASN A 615 20.63 -4.66 6.63
CA ASN A 615 19.98 -3.65 7.46
C ASN A 615 21.01 -2.90 8.33
N LEU A 616 21.96 -3.58 8.97
CA LEU A 616 23.02 -2.93 9.78
C LEU A 616 23.90 -1.98 8.94
N ILE A 617 24.24 -2.34 7.70
CA ILE A 617 25.07 -1.50 6.82
C ILE A 617 24.29 -0.27 6.31
N PHE A 618 22.99 -0.39 6.04
CA PHE A 618 22.22 0.63 5.31
C PHE A 618 21.12 1.36 6.10
N PHE A 619 20.79 0.95 7.33
CA PHE A 619 19.96 1.77 8.23
C PHE A 619 20.70 3.02 8.67
N ARG A 620 20.02 4.17 8.65
CA ARG A 620 20.63 5.45 9.00
C ARG A 620 20.66 5.66 10.52
N PRO A 621 21.67 6.36 11.07
CA PRO A 621 21.67 6.80 12.47
C PRO A 621 20.41 7.57 12.88
N LEU A 622 19.82 8.39 11.99
CA LEU A 622 18.52 9.04 12.25
C LEU A 622 17.36 8.04 12.37
N THR A 623 17.40 6.93 11.64
CA THR A 623 16.39 5.86 11.73
C THR A 623 16.59 5.06 13.01
N TYR A 624 17.83 4.81 13.44
CA TYR A 624 18.12 4.26 14.75
C TYR A 624 17.70 5.21 15.89
N ALA A 625 17.93 6.52 15.76
CA ALA A 625 17.48 7.50 16.76
C ALA A 625 15.95 7.63 16.81
N PHE A 626 15.27 7.61 15.66
CA PHE A 626 13.81 7.61 15.60
C PHE A 626 13.20 6.31 16.14
N LEU A 627 13.75 5.15 15.76
CA LEU A 627 13.31 3.86 16.29
C LEU A 627 13.65 3.74 17.78
N PHE A 628 14.80 4.23 18.25
CA PHE A 628 15.13 4.29 19.67
C PHE A 628 14.13 5.18 20.41
N ALA A 629 13.83 6.39 19.92
CA ALA A 629 12.82 7.25 20.53
C ALA A 629 11.41 6.62 20.52
N LEU A 630 11.05 5.89 19.45
CA LEU A 630 9.77 5.19 19.31
C LEU A 630 9.70 3.95 20.22
N PHE A 631 10.73 3.12 20.28
CA PHE A 631 10.85 1.97 21.18
C PHE A 631 11.09 2.39 22.63
N TYR A 632 11.58 3.60 22.90
CA TYR A 632 11.66 4.20 24.23
C TYR A 632 10.29 4.74 24.66
N ALA A 633 9.53 5.42 23.78
CA ALA A 633 8.17 5.86 24.08
C ALA A 633 7.20 4.66 24.23
N LEU A 634 7.22 3.71 23.29
CA LEU A 634 6.52 2.43 23.41
C LEU A 634 7.07 1.60 24.58
N GLY A 635 8.36 1.68 24.86
CA GLY A 635 9.01 1.00 25.98
C GLY A 635 8.52 1.52 27.33
N VAL A 636 8.46 2.85 27.52
CA VAL A 636 7.82 3.47 28.69
C VAL A 636 6.34 3.07 28.77
N GLY A 637 5.64 3.01 27.63
CA GLY A 637 4.29 2.45 27.54
C GLY A 637 4.21 1.01 28.05
N ILE A 638 5.03 0.09 27.52
CA ILE A 638 5.03 -1.35 27.82
C ILE A 638 5.53 -1.62 29.25
N PHE A 639 6.58 -0.94 29.73
CA PHE A 639 7.01 -1.01 31.12
C PHE A 639 5.96 -0.44 32.08
N SER A 640 5.06 0.46 31.64
CA SER A 640 3.87 0.83 32.41
C SER A 640 2.72 -0.19 32.32
N MET A 641 2.80 -1.20 31.45
CA MET A 641 1.87 -2.36 31.40
C MET A 641 2.41 -3.60 32.13
N LEU A 642 3.71 -3.60 32.45
CA LEU A 642 4.41 -4.67 33.18
C LEU A 642 4.71 -4.30 34.64
N LYS A 643 4.58 -3.01 34.98
CA LYS A 643 4.12 -2.56 36.29
C LYS A 643 2.60 -2.50 36.29
#